data_AF-A0A415ZCG4-F1
#
_entry.id   AF-A0A415ZCG4-F1
#
_cell.length_a   1.000
_cell.length_b   1.000
_cell.length_c   1.000
_cell.angle_alpha   90.00
_cell.angle_beta   90.00
_cell.angle_gamma   90.00
#
_symmetry.space_group_name_H-M   'P 1'
#
loop_
_entity.id
_entity.type
_entity.pdbx_description
1 polymer ?
#
loop_
_entity_poly.entity_id
_entity_poly.type
_entity_poly.pdbx_seq_one_letter_code
_entity_poly.pdbx_strand_id
1 'polypeptide(L)'
;MKEKTQIPYYLGIDAGSSSVGWAVTDTMYHVLKTKGKAMWGVRLFPDASTAAERRTHRAARRRLQRRKQRLDILEMLFAPALNEKDPQFLARMHESDLWQEDKSINSKYSLFSDSNFNDCDYHAQYPTTYHLRSELAHSTDSHDVRLVYLALHHLMKSRGHFLYEISETSDNDSSLRDKFDDFCTLLSDAYGLDFVPHNMDNYLNILKTPNMRVTEKAALLTEGLKKPSKNEAGISPFYISELLAGRSVALSNLFGDDRFKDAKKITLQNDLDANYNELCEVLDDHISVVTAAKDVYDAARFAEIIGTHRYLCDAKIAVYKQNNIDLRALKDYIKAHCIERYNSIFCDKEDKLDNYAAYSQYHHKSGDYTCSQEAFCKFLKKSLPEMAESKSPVIATIYQKIVDGSFLPRLRSSENGVIPYQLQLRELDAILKNASSYLPFLVQQQSDGYTPAEKIRKTFEFRVPYFVGPLNDKAAHHWAVRSETGSKEKIYPWNFNRLIDLECSAEAFLVNLIGRCTYTGDPVLPKDSLLYSEYMLLNELNPLKIDGQPLSTEHKKQLIKDMFIHPVSKQKGKVTKKKIYEYLKSKGWISKATNIDSINGIDDKIKSDLRSAFGSAQPSAGLWAISRCSTASFRAEEMI
;
A
#
# COMPACT_ATOMS: atom_id res chain seq x y z
N MET A 1 72.99 -9.13 -11.63
CA MET A 1 71.64 -8.91 -11.09
C MET A 1 71.69 -7.68 -10.20
N LYS A 2 70.98 -6.59 -10.53
CA LYS A 2 70.87 -5.45 -9.60
C LYS A 2 69.97 -5.89 -8.44
N GLU A 3 70.48 -5.86 -7.21
CA GLU A 3 69.67 -6.02 -6.00
C GLU A 3 68.51 -5.03 -6.06
N LYS A 4 67.27 -5.56 -6.06
CA LYS A 4 66.09 -4.72 -5.87
C LYS A 4 66.10 -4.29 -4.41
N THR A 5 66.58 -3.09 -4.14
CA THR A 5 66.47 -2.45 -2.83
C THR A 5 64.97 -2.31 -2.51
N GLN A 6 64.48 -3.09 -1.54
CA GLN A 6 63.13 -2.91 -1.02
C GLN A 6 63.12 -1.69 -0.11
N ILE A 7 62.35 -0.67 -0.48
CA ILE A 7 62.20 0.54 0.31
C ILE A 7 60.90 0.41 1.13
N PRO A 8 60.96 0.41 2.47
CA PRO A 8 59.76 0.45 3.29
C PRO A 8 59.02 1.78 3.08
N TYR A 9 57.69 1.73 2.94
CA TYR A 9 56.86 2.90 2.68
C TYR A 9 55.51 2.79 3.41
N TYR A 10 54.87 3.93 3.63
CA TYR A 10 53.48 4.02 4.07
C TYR A 10 52.58 4.43 2.90
N LEU A 11 51.36 3.88 2.86
CA LEU A 11 50.31 4.25 1.92
C LEU A 11 49.14 4.83 2.71
N GLY A 12 48.89 6.13 2.55
CA GLY A 12 47.66 6.76 3.01
C GLY A 12 46.59 6.61 1.94
N ILE A 13 45.39 6.19 2.34
CA ILE A 13 44.21 6.12 1.48
C ILE A 13 43.10 6.91 2.15
N ASP A 14 42.52 7.86 1.41
CA ASP A 14 41.32 8.60 1.80
C ASP A 14 40.20 8.23 0.82
N ALA A 15 39.34 7.29 1.23
CA ALA A 15 38.29 6.74 0.39
C ALA A 15 36.94 7.42 0.67
N GLY A 16 36.55 8.32 -0.23
CA GLY A 16 35.23 8.95 -0.27
C GLY A 16 34.27 8.27 -1.24
N SER A 17 33.03 8.78 -1.32
CA SER A 17 31.96 8.18 -2.15
C SER A 17 32.17 8.32 -3.67
N SER A 18 32.89 9.36 -4.09
CA SER A 18 33.20 9.71 -5.49
C SER A 18 34.68 9.97 -5.73
N SER A 19 35.52 9.73 -4.73
CA SER A 19 36.96 9.92 -4.86
C SER A 19 37.75 9.00 -3.95
N VAL A 20 38.93 8.58 -4.41
CA VAL A 20 39.93 7.91 -3.57
C VAL A 20 41.23 8.67 -3.68
N GLY A 21 41.55 9.42 -2.63
CA GLY A 21 42.86 10.04 -2.43
C GLY A 21 43.88 9.00 -2.00
N TRP A 22 45.11 9.13 -2.50
CA TRP A 22 46.22 8.28 -2.09
C TRP A 22 47.53 9.06 -2.02
N ALA A 23 48.40 8.68 -1.09
CA ALA A 23 49.75 9.22 -0.97
C ALA A 23 50.71 8.15 -0.45
N VAL A 24 51.91 8.11 -1.01
CA VAL A 24 52.98 7.19 -0.61
C VAL A 24 54.11 7.98 0.02
N THR A 25 54.47 7.63 1.26
CA THR A 25 55.59 8.26 1.97
C THR A 25 56.66 7.24 2.37
N ASP A 26 57.88 7.70 2.60
CA ASP A 26 58.87 6.92 3.35
C ASP A 26 58.51 6.86 4.85
N THR A 27 59.37 6.21 5.64
CA THR A 27 59.21 6.10 7.10
C THR A 27 59.42 7.42 7.86
N MET A 28 59.90 8.46 7.18
CA MET A 28 60.06 9.83 7.72
C MET A 28 58.93 10.76 7.24
N TYR A 29 57.88 10.21 6.62
CA TYR A 29 56.72 10.93 6.08
C TYR A 29 57.01 11.87 4.90
N HIS A 30 58.12 11.67 4.18
CA HIS A 30 58.36 12.36 2.92
C HIS A 30 57.65 11.66 1.77
N VAL A 31 56.92 12.42 0.94
CA VAL A 31 56.25 11.88 -0.26
C VAL A 31 57.29 11.34 -1.24
N LEU A 32 57.18 10.06 -1.56
CA LEU A 32 58.09 9.40 -2.50
C LEU A 32 57.88 9.92 -3.92
N LYS A 33 58.94 9.93 -4.72
CA LYS A 33 58.89 10.29 -6.14
C LYS A 33 59.32 9.11 -7.00
N THR A 34 58.52 8.79 -8.02
CA THR A 34 58.85 7.77 -9.02
C THR A 34 58.83 8.41 -10.40
N LYS A 35 59.93 8.24 -11.17
CA LYS A 35 60.08 8.85 -12.52
C LYS A 35 59.76 10.36 -12.54
N GLY A 36 60.21 11.09 -11.51
CA GLY A 36 60.01 12.54 -11.39
C GLY A 36 58.61 12.98 -10.93
N LYS A 37 57.66 12.06 -10.71
CA LYS A 37 56.32 12.37 -10.21
C LYS A 37 56.19 12.02 -8.74
N ALA A 38 55.64 12.95 -7.94
CA ALA A 38 55.28 12.68 -6.56
C ALA A 38 54.17 11.62 -6.51
N MET A 39 54.34 10.63 -5.63
CA MET A 39 53.46 9.49 -5.49
C MET A 39 52.26 9.84 -4.61
N TRP A 40 51.44 10.77 -5.08
CA TRP A 40 50.17 11.12 -4.48
C TRP A 40 49.19 11.52 -5.59
N GLY A 41 47.90 11.41 -5.30
CA GLY A 41 46.87 11.82 -6.24
C GLY A 41 45.49 11.46 -5.75
N VAL A 42 44.51 11.73 -6.60
CA VAL A 42 43.11 11.40 -6.34
C VAL A 42 42.52 10.74 -7.58
N ARG A 43 41.81 9.62 -7.38
CA ARG A 43 41.00 9.00 -8.41
C ARG A 43 39.56 9.44 -8.22
N LEU A 44 39.03 10.24 -9.15
CA LEU A 44 37.62 10.62 -9.17
C LEU A 44 36.79 9.59 -9.95
N PHE A 45 35.58 9.32 -9.47
CA PHE A 45 34.58 8.47 -10.14
C PHE A 45 33.17 8.94 -9.77
N PRO A 46 32.14 8.68 -10.61
CA PRO A 46 30.77 9.01 -10.26
C PRO A 46 30.31 8.26 -9.00
N ASP A 47 29.48 8.90 -8.17
CA ASP A 47 28.87 8.24 -7.03
C ASP A 47 28.09 6.98 -7.46
N ALA A 48 28.19 5.93 -6.67
CA ALA A 48 27.48 4.69 -6.94
C ALA A 48 25.96 4.89 -6.81
N SER A 49 25.22 4.59 -7.88
CA SER A 49 23.76 4.59 -7.84
C SER A 49 23.24 3.39 -7.04
N THR A 50 22.26 3.61 -6.17
CA THR A 50 21.60 2.52 -5.44
C THR A 50 20.79 1.63 -6.39
N ALA A 51 20.50 0.40 -5.97
CA ALA A 51 19.68 -0.53 -6.77
C ALA A 51 18.17 -0.18 -6.79
N ALA A 52 17.74 0.89 -6.11
CA ALA A 52 16.34 1.24 -5.93
C ALA A 52 15.62 1.54 -7.25
N GLU A 53 16.20 2.36 -8.12
CA GLU A 53 15.61 2.71 -9.43
C GLU A 53 15.45 1.47 -10.32
N ARG A 54 16.47 0.61 -10.36
CA ARG A 54 16.42 -0.67 -11.08
C ARG A 54 15.32 -1.60 -10.53
N ARG A 55 15.11 -1.62 -9.20
CA ARG A 55 14.01 -2.36 -8.55
C ARG A 55 12.65 -1.81 -9.00
N THR A 56 12.47 -0.50 -9.03
CA THR A 56 11.23 0.16 -9.48
C THR A 56 10.89 -0.19 -10.93
N HIS A 57 11.86 -0.08 -11.85
CA HIS A 57 11.63 -0.46 -13.26
C HIS A 57 11.31 -1.94 -13.43
N ARG A 58 11.97 -2.83 -12.66
CA ARG A 58 11.70 -4.27 -12.68
C ARG A 58 10.28 -4.58 -12.20
N ALA A 59 9.83 -3.95 -11.11
CA ALA A 59 8.48 -4.10 -10.60
C ALA A 59 7.43 -3.60 -11.61
N ALA A 60 7.66 -2.44 -12.24
CA ALA A 60 6.78 -1.89 -13.27
C ALA A 60 6.64 -2.83 -14.48
N ARG A 61 7.75 -3.39 -15.01
CA ARG A 61 7.71 -4.36 -16.11
C ARG A 61 6.90 -5.60 -15.76
N ARG A 62 7.11 -6.18 -14.56
CA ARG A 62 6.35 -7.35 -14.08
C ARG A 62 4.85 -7.04 -13.97
N ARG A 63 4.50 -5.85 -13.45
CA ARG A 63 3.10 -5.40 -13.34
C ARG A 63 2.44 -5.28 -14.71
N LEU A 64 3.13 -4.69 -15.70
CA LEU A 64 2.63 -4.56 -17.08
C LEU A 64 2.46 -5.93 -17.74
N GLN A 65 3.42 -6.84 -17.56
CA GLN A 65 3.34 -8.20 -18.10
C GLN A 65 2.19 -9.00 -17.48
N ARG A 66 1.99 -8.93 -16.16
CA ARG A 66 0.85 -9.57 -15.49
C ARG A 66 -0.48 -8.98 -15.93
N ARG A 67 -0.55 -7.66 -16.15
CA ARG A 67 -1.74 -7.03 -16.73
C ARG A 67 -2.02 -7.57 -18.13
N LYS A 68 -1.00 -7.67 -18.99
CA LYS A 68 -1.14 -8.28 -20.32
C LYS A 68 -1.64 -9.72 -20.23
N GLN A 69 -1.02 -10.55 -19.38
CA GLN A 69 -1.44 -11.93 -19.15
C GLN A 69 -2.91 -12.07 -18.76
N ARG A 70 -3.46 -11.16 -17.93
CA ARG A 70 -4.89 -11.17 -17.60
C ARG A 70 -5.77 -10.89 -18.81
N LEU A 71 -5.37 -9.98 -19.68
CA LEU A 71 -6.08 -9.67 -20.91
C LEU A 71 -5.97 -10.83 -21.90
N ASP A 72 -4.79 -11.43 -22.04
CA ASP A 72 -4.58 -12.62 -22.88
C ASP A 72 -5.44 -13.81 -22.41
N ILE A 73 -5.62 -13.98 -21.09
CA ILE A 73 -6.51 -15.00 -20.53
C ILE A 73 -7.97 -14.70 -20.88
N LEU A 74 -8.42 -13.45 -20.71
CA LEU A 74 -9.78 -13.06 -21.05
C LEU A 74 -10.06 -13.28 -22.55
N GLU A 75 -9.12 -12.86 -23.41
CA GLU A 75 -9.18 -13.07 -24.85
C GLU A 75 -9.22 -14.56 -25.21
N MET A 76 -8.36 -15.39 -24.62
CA MET A 76 -8.37 -16.85 -24.81
C MET A 76 -9.74 -17.46 -24.48
N LEU A 77 -10.40 -17.01 -23.41
CA LEU A 77 -11.70 -17.53 -22.99
C LEU A 77 -12.85 -17.07 -23.90
N PHE A 78 -12.75 -15.86 -24.47
CA PHE A 78 -13.78 -15.28 -25.35
C PHE A 78 -13.56 -15.58 -26.84
N ALA A 79 -12.34 -15.94 -27.24
CA ALA A 79 -11.94 -16.05 -28.65
C ALA A 79 -12.88 -16.92 -29.50
N PRO A 80 -13.36 -18.10 -29.05
CA PRO A 80 -14.29 -18.90 -29.85
C PRO A 80 -15.60 -18.16 -30.14
N ALA A 81 -16.22 -17.56 -29.13
CA ALA A 81 -17.48 -16.85 -29.25
C ALA A 81 -17.33 -15.53 -30.04
N LEU A 82 -16.21 -14.82 -29.86
CA LEU A 82 -15.89 -13.63 -30.64
C LEU A 82 -15.67 -13.98 -32.12
N ASN A 83 -14.95 -15.06 -32.41
CA ASN A 83 -14.67 -15.49 -33.77
C ASN A 83 -15.93 -15.97 -34.50
N GLU A 84 -16.87 -16.60 -33.80
CA GLU A 84 -18.17 -16.96 -34.36
C GLU A 84 -18.98 -15.72 -34.76
N LYS A 85 -18.93 -14.66 -33.93
CA LYS A 85 -19.66 -13.43 -34.20
C LYS A 85 -18.99 -12.53 -35.24
N ASP A 86 -17.68 -12.38 -35.14
CA ASP A 86 -16.86 -11.45 -35.94
C ASP A 86 -15.38 -11.88 -35.90
N PRO A 87 -14.93 -12.69 -36.88
CA PRO A 87 -13.55 -13.19 -36.95
C PRO A 87 -12.46 -12.11 -36.94
N GLN A 88 -12.81 -10.89 -37.36
CA GLN A 88 -11.88 -9.79 -37.53
C GLN A 88 -11.84 -8.83 -36.32
N PHE A 89 -12.76 -8.99 -35.35
CA PHE A 89 -12.89 -8.10 -34.20
C PHE A 89 -11.59 -7.92 -33.41
N LEU A 90 -10.95 -9.03 -33.00
CA LEU A 90 -9.72 -8.99 -32.21
C LEU A 90 -8.56 -8.36 -32.99
N ALA A 91 -8.43 -8.67 -34.27
CA ALA A 91 -7.39 -8.11 -35.12
C ALA A 91 -7.54 -6.57 -35.26
N ARG A 92 -8.77 -6.07 -35.49
CA ARG A 92 -9.02 -4.61 -35.52
C ARG A 92 -8.71 -3.94 -34.18
N MET A 93 -9.00 -4.61 -33.07
CA MET A 93 -8.67 -4.09 -31.74
C MET A 93 -7.14 -4.04 -31.50
N HIS A 94 -6.42 -5.10 -31.86
CA HIS A 94 -4.96 -5.20 -31.69
C HIS A 94 -4.19 -4.20 -32.57
N GLU A 95 -4.72 -3.90 -33.76
CA GLU A 95 -4.12 -2.97 -34.73
C GLU A 95 -4.67 -1.54 -34.64
N SER A 96 -5.39 -1.21 -33.55
CA SER A 96 -6.06 0.07 -33.40
C SER A 96 -5.12 1.27 -33.25
N ASP A 97 -3.85 1.04 -32.93
CA ASP A 97 -2.78 2.04 -32.83
C ASP A 97 -2.00 2.24 -34.14
N LEU A 98 -2.24 1.40 -35.15
CA LEU A 98 -1.57 1.45 -36.45
C LEU A 98 -2.24 2.46 -37.40
N TRP A 99 -1.43 3.00 -38.33
CA TRP A 99 -1.96 3.76 -39.47
C TRP A 99 -2.76 2.86 -40.39
N GLN A 100 -3.70 3.44 -41.14
CA GLN A 100 -4.61 2.66 -42.00
C GLN A 100 -3.86 1.79 -43.02
N GLU A 101 -2.74 2.28 -43.55
CA GLU A 101 -1.86 1.56 -44.48
C GLU A 101 -1.12 0.36 -43.86
N ASP A 102 -0.93 0.36 -42.54
CA ASP A 102 -0.22 -0.70 -41.81
C ASP A 102 -1.15 -1.78 -41.25
N LYS A 103 -2.48 -1.56 -41.31
CA LYS A 103 -3.47 -2.53 -40.81
C LYS A 103 -3.63 -3.70 -41.78
N SER A 104 -3.74 -4.91 -41.24
CA SER A 104 -4.04 -6.11 -42.01
C SER A 104 -5.48 -6.11 -42.53
N ILE A 105 -6.37 -5.40 -41.83
CA ILE A 105 -7.79 -5.27 -42.18
C ILE A 105 -8.06 -3.82 -42.59
N ASN A 106 -8.47 -3.63 -43.84
CA ASN A 106 -8.92 -2.33 -44.32
C ASN A 106 -10.33 -2.02 -43.78
N SER A 107 -10.39 -1.50 -42.56
CA SER A 107 -11.61 -1.03 -41.90
C SER A 107 -11.46 0.42 -41.48
N LYS A 108 -12.50 1.23 -41.70
CA LYS A 108 -12.60 2.60 -41.18
C LYS A 108 -12.69 2.62 -39.65
N TYR A 109 -13.26 1.57 -39.06
CA TYR A 109 -13.58 1.47 -37.64
C TYR A 109 -12.67 0.44 -36.95
N SER A 110 -12.37 0.67 -35.67
CA SER A 110 -11.44 -0.12 -34.88
C SER A 110 -12.12 -1.20 -34.03
N LEU A 111 -13.42 -1.06 -33.72
CA LEU A 111 -14.16 -2.05 -32.92
C LEU A 111 -15.26 -2.72 -33.76
N PHE A 112 -16.21 -1.95 -34.25
CA PHE A 112 -17.41 -2.41 -34.93
C PHE A 112 -17.45 -1.88 -36.36
N SER A 113 -17.56 -2.79 -37.32
CA SER A 113 -17.64 -2.49 -38.75
C SER A 113 -18.82 -3.20 -39.41
N ASP A 114 -19.88 -3.47 -38.66
CA ASP A 114 -21.07 -4.15 -39.18
C ASP A 114 -21.91 -3.16 -40.00
N SER A 115 -22.77 -3.68 -40.88
CA SER A 115 -23.65 -2.84 -41.71
C SER A 115 -24.61 -1.98 -40.90
N ASN A 116 -25.07 -2.49 -39.75
CA ASN A 116 -26.10 -1.86 -38.92
C ASN A 116 -25.57 -1.37 -37.56
N PHE A 117 -24.28 -1.57 -37.27
CA PHE A 117 -23.66 -1.17 -36.01
C PHE A 117 -22.17 -0.91 -36.20
N ASN A 118 -21.74 0.32 -35.97
CA ASN A 118 -20.35 0.74 -36.10
C ASN A 118 -19.85 1.53 -34.88
N ASP A 119 -18.57 1.95 -34.89
CA ASP A 119 -17.99 2.70 -33.77
C ASP A 119 -18.74 4.01 -33.45
N CYS A 120 -19.31 4.68 -34.45
CA CYS A 120 -20.10 5.89 -34.20
C CYS A 120 -21.37 5.57 -33.42
N ASP A 121 -22.07 4.48 -33.77
CA ASP A 121 -23.25 4.00 -33.04
C ASP A 121 -22.88 3.56 -31.63
N TYR A 122 -21.77 2.82 -31.49
CA TYR A 122 -21.23 2.39 -30.20
C TYR A 122 -20.93 3.59 -29.28
N HIS A 123 -20.24 4.61 -29.78
CA HIS A 123 -19.92 5.80 -28.97
C HIS A 123 -21.12 6.70 -28.70
N ALA A 124 -22.13 6.69 -29.57
CA ALA A 124 -23.40 7.39 -29.32
C ALA A 124 -24.21 6.72 -28.20
N GLN A 125 -24.27 5.38 -28.20
CA GLN A 125 -24.94 4.59 -27.16
C GLN A 125 -24.16 4.60 -25.85
N TYR A 126 -22.83 4.50 -25.93
CA TYR A 126 -21.93 4.40 -24.79
C TYR A 126 -20.86 5.50 -24.84
N PRO A 127 -21.17 6.73 -24.39
CA PRO A 127 -20.21 7.84 -24.39
C PRO A 127 -18.94 7.55 -23.57
N THR A 128 -19.05 6.64 -22.59
CA THR A 128 -17.91 6.15 -21.82
C THR A 128 -18.06 4.66 -21.56
N THR A 129 -16.95 3.95 -21.34
CA THR A 129 -16.96 2.52 -20.94
C THR A 129 -17.80 2.23 -19.69
N TYR A 130 -18.00 3.23 -18.83
CA TYR A 130 -18.84 3.09 -17.64
C TYR A 130 -20.33 2.99 -17.99
N HIS A 131 -20.79 3.63 -19.07
CA HIS A 131 -22.17 3.46 -19.55
C HIS A 131 -22.41 2.01 -19.98
N LEU A 132 -21.45 1.44 -20.74
CA LEU A 132 -21.51 0.04 -21.14
C LEU A 132 -21.52 -0.92 -19.94
N ARG A 133 -20.63 -0.70 -18.96
CA ARG A 133 -20.59 -1.51 -17.73
C ARG A 133 -21.91 -1.42 -16.95
N SER A 134 -22.45 -0.21 -16.83
CA SER A 134 -23.72 0.03 -16.11
C SER A 134 -24.88 -0.69 -16.79
N GLU A 135 -24.98 -0.63 -18.12
CA GLU A 135 -26.02 -1.34 -18.85
C GLU A 135 -25.92 -2.85 -18.62
N LEU A 136 -24.73 -3.44 -18.80
CA LEU A 136 -24.53 -4.88 -18.64
C LEU A 136 -24.71 -5.36 -17.19
N ALA A 137 -24.44 -4.51 -16.20
CA ALA A 137 -24.61 -4.84 -14.79
C ALA A 137 -26.07 -4.78 -14.32
N HIS A 138 -26.93 -4.00 -14.98
CA HIS A 138 -28.34 -3.82 -14.61
C HIS A 138 -29.32 -4.58 -15.51
N SER A 139 -29.04 -4.69 -16.81
CA SER A 139 -29.92 -5.34 -17.77
C SER A 139 -29.70 -6.86 -17.80
N THR A 140 -30.81 -7.59 -17.88
CA THR A 140 -30.85 -9.04 -18.14
C THR A 140 -31.13 -9.36 -19.61
N ASP A 141 -31.29 -8.34 -20.45
CA ASP A 141 -31.51 -8.51 -21.89
C ASP A 141 -30.27 -9.10 -22.55
N SER A 142 -30.44 -9.67 -23.75
CA SER A 142 -29.34 -10.24 -24.52
C SER A 142 -28.48 -9.14 -25.15
N HIS A 143 -27.16 -9.22 -24.96
CA HIS A 143 -26.18 -8.30 -25.54
C HIS A 143 -25.17 -9.00 -26.45
N ASP A 144 -24.60 -8.24 -27.39
CA ASP A 144 -23.52 -8.71 -28.25
C ASP A 144 -22.28 -9.13 -27.42
N VAL A 145 -21.72 -10.30 -27.73
CA VAL A 145 -20.53 -10.84 -27.05
C VAL A 145 -19.34 -9.88 -27.06
N ARG A 146 -19.19 -9.06 -28.12
CA ARG A 146 -18.13 -8.05 -28.23
C ARG A 146 -18.30 -6.94 -27.18
N LEU A 147 -19.54 -6.56 -26.86
CA LEU A 147 -19.84 -5.57 -25.81
C LEU A 147 -19.49 -6.10 -24.43
N VAL A 148 -19.87 -7.35 -24.12
CA VAL A 148 -19.50 -8.03 -22.87
C VAL A 148 -17.98 -8.12 -22.74
N TYR A 149 -17.29 -8.53 -23.82
CA TYR A 149 -15.83 -8.59 -23.85
C TYR A 149 -15.18 -7.22 -23.56
N LEU A 150 -15.64 -6.13 -24.18
CA LEU A 150 -15.08 -4.79 -23.96
C LEU A 150 -15.24 -4.31 -22.51
N ALA A 151 -16.38 -4.58 -21.88
CA ALA A 151 -16.62 -4.23 -20.48
C ALA A 151 -15.69 -5.00 -19.53
N LEU A 152 -15.59 -6.33 -19.71
CA LEU A 152 -14.70 -7.18 -18.92
C LEU A 152 -13.23 -6.85 -19.17
N HIS A 153 -12.85 -6.54 -20.42
CA HIS A 153 -11.50 -6.13 -20.80
C HIS A 153 -11.09 -4.85 -20.06
N HIS A 154 -12.00 -3.87 -19.97
CA HIS A 154 -11.78 -2.66 -19.18
C HIS A 154 -11.56 -3.00 -17.68
N LEU A 155 -12.45 -3.78 -17.07
CA LEU A 155 -12.33 -4.22 -15.67
C LEU A 155 -10.99 -4.94 -15.42
N MET A 156 -10.60 -5.89 -16.27
CA MET A 156 -9.35 -6.66 -16.15
C MET A 156 -8.09 -5.79 -16.29
N LYS A 157 -8.15 -4.76 -17.13
CA LYS A 157 -7.05 -3.80 -17.37
C LYS A 157 -6.86 -2.87 -16.18
N SER A 158 -7.94 -2.42 -15.54
CA SER A 158 -7.92 -1.44 -14.44
C SER A 158 -8.57 -1.95 -13.15
N ARG A 159 -8.33 -3.22 -12.78
CA ARG A 159 -9.03 -3.96 -11.72
C ARG A 159 -8.99 -3.40 -10.28
N GLY A 160 -8.43 -2.22 -10.04
CA GLY A 160 -8.26 -1.66 -8.70
C GLY A 160 -7.08 -2.26 -7.95
N HIS A 161 -6.88 -1.81 -6.71
CA HIS A 161 -5.79 -2.25 -5.85
C HIS A 161 -6.27 -3.28 -4.81
N PHE A 162 -5.32 -4.08 -4.31
CA PHE A 162 -5.54 -5.24 -3.43
C PHE A 162 -5.08 -4.93 -2.00
N LEU A 163 -5.20 -3.67 -1.58
CA LEU A 163 -4.74 -3.26 -0.25
C LEU A 163 -5.76 -3.64 0.84
N TYR A 164 -6.97 -4.03 0.44
CA TYR A 164 -8.06 -4.33 1.37
C TYR A 164 -8.45 -5.79 1.30
N GLU A 165 -8.62 -6.42 2.45
CA GLU A 165 -9.37 -7.65 2.62
C GLU A 165 -10.78 -7.30 3.14
N ILE A 166 -11.58 -6.63 2.31
CA ILE A 166 -13.00 -6.42 2.61
C ILE A 166 -13.76 -7.69 2.23
N SER A 167 -14.55 -8.23 3.16
CA SER A 167 -15.46 -9.35 2.93
C SER A 167 -16.57 -8.96 1.94
N GLU A 168 -16.93 -9.89 1.06
CA GLU A 168 -17.75 -9.69 -0.14
C GLU A 168 -19.22 -9.27 0.13
N THR A 169 -19.65 -9.13 1.39
CA THR A 169 -21.07 -9.28 1.78
C THR A 169 -21.74 -8.12 2.52
N SER A 170 -21.10 -6.97 2.77
CA SER A 170 -21.74 -5.86 3.49
C SER A 170 -22.29 -4.75 2.59
N ASP A 171 -23.44 -4.19 2.96
CA ASP A 171 -23.88 -2.88 2.48
C ASP A 171 -22.84 -1.83 2.89
N ASN A 172 -22.58 -0.84 2.02
CA ASN A 172 -21.43 0.06 2.17
C ASN A 172 -21.47 0.87 3.47
N ASP A 173 -22.67 1.24 3.92
CA ASP A 173 -22.88 1.99 5.17
C ASP A 173 -22.78 1.10 6.42
N SER A 174 -23.19 -0.18 6.34
CA SER A 174 -22.97 -1.11 7.46
C SER A 174 -21.49 -1.45 7.57
N SER A 175 -20.81 -1.63 6.42
CA SER A 175 -19.37 -1.93 6.35
C SER A 175 -18.49 -0.89 7.05
N LEU A 176 -18.73 0.42 6.84
CA LEU A 176 -17.95 1.46 7.51
C LEU A 176 -18.18 1.46 9.02
N ARG A 177 -19.43 1.31 9.45
CA ARG A 177 -19.76 1.30 10.87
C ARG A 177 -19.16 0.08 11.57
N ASP A 178 -19.29 -1.11 10.97
CA ASP A 178 -18.73 -2.35 11.49
C ASP A 178 -17.20 -2.22 11.63
N LYS A 179 -16.50 -1.68 10.62
CA LYS A 179 -15.05 -1.43 10.70
C LYS A 179 -14.66 -0.42 11.76
N PHE A 180 -15.48 0.62 11.96
CA PHE A 180 -15.25 1.60 13.01
C PHE A 180 -15.45 0.98 14.40
N ASP A 181 -16.47 0.15 14.57
CA ASP A 181 -16.76 -0.54 15.83
C ASP A 181 -15.67 -1.59 16.15
N ASP A 182 -15.18 -2.34 15.15
CA ASP A 182 -14.02 -3.23 15.26
C ASP A 182 -12.76 -2.45 15.71
N PHE A 183 -12.53 -1.27 15.12
CA PHE A 183 -11.42 -0.40 15.49
C PHE A 183 -11.53 0.13 16.91
N CYS A 184 -12.72 0.57 17.34
CA CYS A 184 -12.96 1.00 18.72
C CYS A 184 -12.76 -0.14 19.71
N THR A 185 -13.19 -1.36 19.36
CA THR A 185 -12.97 -2.57 20.18
C THR A 185 -11.48 -2.85 20.35
N LEU A 186 -10.69 -2.78 19.26
CA LEU A 186 -9.23 -2.91 19.32
C LEU A 186 -8.59 -1.86 20.25
N LEU A 187 -9.05 -0.60 20.19
CA LEU A 187 -8.54 0.47 21.05
C LEU A 187 -8.85 0.23 22.53
N SER A 188 -10.06 -0.25 22.84
CA SER A 188 -10.45 -0.58 24.22
C SER A 188 -9.66 -1.78 24.74
N ASP A 189 -9.58 -2.87 23.98
CA ASP A 189 -8.92 -4.12 24.40
C ASP A 189 -7.40 -3.98 24.55
N ALA A 190 -6.73 -3.36 23.57
CA ALA A 190 -5.27 -3.29 23.55
C ALA A 190 -4.70 -2.07 24.29
N TYR A 191 -5.47 -0.98 24.42
CA TYR A 191 -4.98 0.30 24.96
C TYR A 191 -5.83 0.86 26.10
N GLY A 192 -6.98 0.24 26.44
CA GLY A 192 -7.91 0.78 27.43
C GLY A 192 -8.51 2.12 27.03
N LEU A 193 -8.55 2.43 25.72
CA LEU A 193 -9.13 3.66 25.21
C LEU A 193 -10.56 3.41 24.71
N ASP A 194 -11.55 3.88 25.46
CA ASP A 194 -12.95 3.89 25.03
C ASP A 194 -13.18 5.09 24.10
N PHE A 195 -12.90 4.90 22.82
CA PHE A 195 -13.12 5.93 21.81
C PHE A 195 -14.59 5.96 21.37
N VAL A 196 -15.34 6.93 21.92
CA VAL A 196 -16.75 7.12 21.59
C VAL A 196 -16.97 8.57 21.11
N PRO A 197 -17.17 8.81 19.80
CA PRO A 197 -17.54 10.12 19.30
C PRO A 197 -18.85 10.60 19.94
N HIS A 198 -18.97 11.92 20.19
CA HIS A 198 -20.18 12.50 20.81
C HIS A 198 -21.45 12.23 19.98
N ASN A 199 -21.32 12.23 18.65
CA ASN A 199 -22.37 11.83 17.71
C ASN A 199 -21.75 10.91 16.64
N MET A 200 -21.99 9.62 16.77
CA MET A 200 -21.43 8.59 15.89
C MET A 200 -21.85 8.80 14.43
N ASP A 201 -23.13 9.02 14.17
CA ASP A 201 -23.65 9.17 12.82
C ASP A 201 -23.06 10.39 12.12
N ASN A 202 -22.96 11.52 12.83
CA ASN A 202 -22.31 12.72 12.29
C ASN A 202 -20.82 12.47 12.02
N TYR A 203 -20.12 11.78 12.91
CA TYR A 203 -18.69 11.46 12.74
C TYR A 203 -18.45 10.59 11.51
N LEU A 204 -19.23 9.52 11.33
CA LEU A 204 -19.15 8.65 10.15
C LEU A 204 -19.55 9.40 8.87
N ASN A 205 -20.55 10.29 8.93
CA ASN A 205 -20.94 11.14 7.80
C ASN A 205 -19.81 12.09 7.38
N ILE A 206 -19.10 12.71 8.32
CA ILE A 206 -17.93 13.55 8.02
C ILE A 206 -16.83 12.72 7.34
N LEU A 207 -16.56 11.51 7.83
CA LEU A 207 -15.55 10.62 7.23
C LEU A 207 -15.84 10.34 5.74
N LYS A 208 -17.09 10.01 5.39
CA LYS A 208 -17.51 9.72 4.01
C LYS A 208 -17.88 10.94 3.16
N THR A 209 -17.78 12.16 3.70
CA THR A 209 -18.15 13.38 2.95
C THR A 209 -17.17 13.62 1.79
N PRO A 210 -17.67 13.76 0.54
CA PRO A 210 -16.83 13.95 -0.64
C PRO A 210 -16.29 15.38 -0.76
N ASN A 211 -15.12 15.51 -1.40
CA ASN A 211 -14.49 16.78 -1.79
C ASN A 211 -14.17 17.76 -0.64
N MET A 212 -14.21 17.32 0.61
CA MET A 212 -13.79 18.12 1.76
C MET A 212 -12.27 18.14 1.88
N ARG A 213 -11.68 19.31 2.16
CA ARG A 213 -10.22 19.43 2.36
C ARG A 213 -9.81 18.64 3.59
N VAL A 214 -8.67 17.94 3.54
CA VAL A 214 -8.14 17.14 4.66
C VAL A 214 -8.06 17.95 5.96
N THR A 215 -7.66 19.22 5.88
CA THR A 215 -7.56 20.12 7.04
C THR A 215 -8.92 20.49 7.62
N GLU A 216 -9.93 20.66 6.77
CA GLU A 216 -11.30 20.98 7.18
C GLU A 216 -11.97 19.75 7.80
N LYS A 217 -11.82 18.58 7.15
CA LYS A 217 -12.31 17.29 7.67
C LYS A 217 -11.71 16.99 9.04
N ALA A 218 -10.40 17.21 9.21
CA ALA A 218 -9.73 17.02 10.50
C ALA A 218 -10.26 17.98 11.59
N ALA A 219 -10.54 19.25 11.25
CA ALA A 219 -11.10 20.20 12.20
C ALA A 219 -12.49 19.78 12.70
N LEU A 220 -13.35 19.28 11.81
CA LEU A 220 -14.68 18.77 12.18
C LEU A 220 -14.60 17.48 13.02
N LEU A 221 -13.74 16.54 12.65
CA LEU A 221 -13.59 15.27 13.39
C LEU A 221 -12.93 15.44 14.76
N THR A 222 -12.18 16.52 14.96
CA THR A 222 -11.53 16.83 16.24
C THR A 222 -12.32 17.79 17.12
N GLU A 223 -13.49 18.26 16.66
CA GLU A 223 -14.34 19.16 17.42
C GLU A 223 -14.73 18.52 18.76
N GLY A 224 -14.50 19.25 19.86
CA GLY A 224 -14.75 18.76 21.22
C GLY A 224 -13.70 17.77 21.76
N LEU A 225 -12.73 17.33 20.97
CA LEU A 225 -11.61 16.50 21.43
C LEU A 225 -10.49 17.36 22.01
N LYS A 226 -10.05 17.03 23.23
CA LYS A 226 -8.90 17.69 23.85
C LYS A 226 -7.62 17.27 23.13
N LYS A 227 -6.90 18.25 22.57
CA LYS A 227 -5.55 18.02 22.07
C LYS A 227 -4.62 17.67 23.25
N PRO A 228 -3.88 16.55 23.19
CA PRO A 228 -2.99 16.15 24.28
C PRO A 228 -1.90 17.19 24.51
N SER A 229 -1.50 17.31 25.77
CA SER A 229 -0.31 18.05 26.16
C SER A 229 0.96 17.33 25.67
N LYS A 230 2.08 18.06 25.54
CA LYS A 230 3.37 17.44 25.20
C LYS A 230 3.69 16.38 26.27
N ASN A 231 3.98 15.15 25.84
CA ASN A 231 4.34 14.00 26.67
C ASN A 231 3.17 13.37 27.46
N GLU A 232 1.92 13.64 27.09
CA GLU A 232 0.78 12.89 27.61
C GLU A 232 0.85 11.45 27.08
N ALA A 233 0.96 10.49 28.01
CA ALA A 233 1.15 9.08 27.70
C ALA A 233 -0.16 8.42 27.27
N GLY A 234 -0.08 7.50 26.31
CA GLY A 234 -1.22 6.73 25.82
C GLY A 234 -1.75 7.23 24.47
N ILE A 235 -2.58 6.40 23.85
CA ILE A 235 -3.10 6.68 22.52
C ILE A 235 -4.16 7.78 22.56
N SER A 236 -4.09 8.72 21.61
CA SER A 236 -4.91 9.93 21.63
C SER A 236 -6.10 9.89 20.66
N PRO A 237 -7.35 10.07 21.14
CA PRO A 237 -8.53 10.29 20.30
C PRO A 237 -8.35 11.41 19.26
N PHE A 238 -7.75 12.53 19.67
CA PHE A 238 -7.51 13.67 18.78
C PHE A 238 -6.63 13.29 17.59
N TYR A 239 -5.50 12.62 17.84
CA TYR A 239 -4.59 12.20 16.78
C TYR A 239 -5.11 11.01 15.97
N ILE A 240 -5.95 10.15 16.55
CA ILE A 240 -6.73 9.13 15.82
C ILE A 240 -7.67 9.83 14.82
N SER A 241 -8.46 10.82 15.26
CA SER A 241 -9.38 11.55 14.39
C SER A 241 -8.65 12.31 13.27
N GLU A 242 -7.48 12.88 13.55
CA GLU A 242 -6.64 13.50 12.52
C GLU A 242 -6.09 12.48 11.52
N LEU A 243 -5.72 11.28 11.98
CA LEU A 243 -5.25 10.20 11.12
C LEU A 243 -6.38 9.69 10.21
N LEU A 244 -7.57 9.47 10.77
CA LEU A 244 -8.79 9.09 10.04
C LEU A 244 -9.30 10.19 9.10
N ALA A 245 -8.97 11.46 9.33
CA ALA A 245 -9.19 12.54 8.37
C ALA A 245 -8.24 12.46 7.16
N GLY A 246 -7.21 11.62 7.22
CA GLY A 246 -6.13 11.49 6.24
C GLY A 246 -4.90 12.36 6.53
N ARG A 247 -4.85 13.09 7.64
CA ARG A 247 -3.69 13.97 7.95
C ARG A 247 -2.44 13.14 8.22
N SER A 248 -1.28 13.75 8.02
CA SER A 248 -0.01 13.15 8.43
C SER A 248 0.22 13.38 9.93
N VAL A 249 0.29 12.30 10.70
CA VAL A 249 0.38 12.29 12.17
C VAL A 249 1.73 11.72 12.61
N ALA A 250 2.37 12.33 13.60
CA ALA A 250 3.59 11.79 14.19
C ALA A 250 3.25 10.62 15.12
N LEU A 251 3.95 9.49 14.98
CA LEU A 251 3.70 8.29 15.77
C LEU A 251 3.90 8.53 17.28
N SER A 252 4.86 9.37 17.65
CA SER A 252 5.07 9.79 19.05
C SER A 252 3.86 10.48 19.65
N ASN A 253 3.14 11.26 18.83
CA ASN A 253 1.94 11.96 19.25
C ASN A 253 0.73 11.04 19.27
N LEU A 254 0.63 10.12 18.31
CA LEU A 254 -0.47 9.17 18.21
C LEU A 254 -0.51 8.26 19.44
N PHE A 255 0.63 7.65 19.80
CA PHE A 255 0.74 6.68 20.90
C PHE A 255 1.17 7.29 22.24
N GLY A 256 1.54 8.57 22.28
CA GLY A 256 2.08 9.21 23.48
C GLY A 256 3.39 8.56 23.95
N ASP A 257 4.24 8.15 23.00
CA ASP A 257 5.46 7.39 23.29
C ASP A 257 6.69 7.97 22.58
N ASP A 258 7.65 8.43 23.38
CA ASP A 258 8.90 9.03 22.90
C ASP A 258 9.78 8.06 22.10
N ARG A 259 9.54 6.73 22.18
CA ARG A 259 10.20 5.74 21.31
C ARG A 259 10.02 6.05 19.82
N PHE A 260 8.95 6.75 19.45
CA PHE A 260 8.63 7.07 18.06
C PHE A 260 8.96 8.50 17.66
N LYS A 261 9.71 9.25 18.48
CA LYS A 261 9.98 10.68 18.25
C LYS A 261 10.72 10.95 16.94
N ASP A 262 11.63 10.05 16.57
CA ASP A 262 12.40 10.13 15.33
C ASP A 262 11.77 9.34 14.17
N ALA A 263 10.62 8.69 14.40
CA ALA A 263 9.92 7.95 13.37
C ALA A 263 9.28 8.90 12.35
N LYS A 264 9.21 8.45 11.09
CA LYS A 264 8.49 9.19 10.05
C LYS A 264 7.02 9.35 10.45
N LYS A 265 6.44 10.49 10.08
CA LYS A 265 4.99 10.68 10.21
C LYS A 265 4.24 9.70 9.32
N ILE A 266 3.12 9.21 9.81
CA ILE A 266 2.23 8.30 9.08
C ILE A 266 1.05 9.06 8.48
N THR A 267 0.55 8.61 7.34
CA THR A 267 -0.69 9.10 6.72
C THR A 267 -1.41 7.92 6.08
N LEU A 268 -2.74 7.88 6.18
CA LEU A 268 -3.57 6.85 5.57
C LEU A 268 -3.86 7.11 4.08
N GLN A 269 -3.46 8.27 3.55
CA GLN A 269 -3.62 8.62 2.13
C GLN A 269 -2.70 7.81 1.20
N ASN A 270 -1.56 7.35 1.71
CA ASN A 270 -0.56 6.64 0.93
C ASN A 270 -0.78 5.13 0.97
N ASP A 271 -0.13 4.44 0.04
CA ASP A 271 -0.04 2.98 0.04
C ASP A 271 0.77 2.51 1.27
N LEU A 272 0.06 2.00 2.29
CA LEU A 272 0.70 1.45 3.48
C LEU A 272 1.44 0.13 3.18
N ASP A 273 1.03 -0.68 2.17
CA ASP A 273 1.74 -1.92 1.79
C ASP A 273 3.18 -1.62 1.37
N ALA A 274 3.40 -0.49 0.69
CA ALA A 274 4.72 -0.09 0.20
C ALA A 274 5.72 0.14 1.34
N ASN A 275 5.24 0.58 2.50
CA ASN A 275 6.04 0.89 3.68
C ASN A 275 5.72 -0.03 4.87
N TYR A 276 4.93 -1.09 4.66
CA TYR A 276 4.39 -1.92 5.75
C TYR A 276 5.52 -2.54 6.58
N ASN A 277 6.57 -3.04 5.92
CA ASN A 277 7.73 -3.60 6.63
C ASN A 277 8.47 -2.56 7.47
N GLU A 278 8.69 -1.35 6.94
CA GLU A 278 9.30 -0.24 7.71
C GLU A 278 8.41 0.14 8.91
N LEU A 279 7.09 0.12 8.72
CA LEU A 279 6.12 0.42 9.76
C LEU A 279 6.09 -0.68 10.83
N CYS A 280 6.13 -1.97 10.46
CA CYS A 280 6.21 -3.08 11.41
C CYS A 280 7.49 -3.02 12.26
N GLU A 281 8.64 -2.70 11.64
CA GLU A 281 9.91 -2.57 12.36
C GLU A 281 9.86 -1.46 13.42
N VAL A 282 9.17 -0.36 13.12
CA VAL A 282 9.04 0.78 14.04
C VAL A 282 7.96 0.54 15.08
N LEU A 283 6.78 0.06 14.66
CA LEU A 283 5.57 0.03 15.47
C LEU A 283 5.40 -1.26 16.27
N ASP A 284 6.01 -2.37 15.86
CA ASP A 284 5.88 -3.66 16.54
C ASP A 284 4.37 -4.01 16.72
N ASP A 285 3.94 -4.36 17.93
CA ASP A 285 2.53 -4.62 18.28
C ASP A 285 1.56 -3.47 17.92
N HIS A 286 2.05 -2.23 17.80
CA HIS A 286 1.24 -1.05 17.48
C HIS A 286 0.79 -0.97 16.01
N ILE A 287 1.31 -1.84 15.13
CA ILE A 287 0.91 -1.88 13.71
C ILE A 287 -0.58 -2.24 13.54
N SER A 288 -1.13 -3.00 14.47
CA SER A 288 -2.54 -3.39 14.52
C SER A 288 -3.47 -2.17 14.47
N VAL A 289 -3.17 -1.13 15.25
CA VAL A 289 -3.94 0.13 15.29
C VAL A 289 -3.89 0.85 13.95
N VAL A 290 -2.71 0.94 13.34
CA VAL A 290 -2.54 1.58 12.04
C VAL A 290 -3.31 0.85 10.95
N THR A 291 -3.29 -0.49 10.99
CA THR A 291 -3.99 -1.34 10.02
C THR A 291 -5.50 -1.22 10.17
N ALA A 292 -6.02 -1.26 11.41
CA ALA A 292 -7.45 -1.08 11.66
C ALA A 292 -7.93 0.34 11.38
N ALA A 293 -7.15 1.38 11.70
CA ALA A 293 -7.46 2.76 11.33
C ALA A 293 -7.47 2.94 9.80
N LYS A 294 -6.58 2.23 9.09
CA LYS A 294 -6.54 2.20 7.64
C LYS A 294 -7.83 1.58 7.07
N ASP A 295 -8.26 0.43 7.59
CA ASP A 295 -9.53 -0.21 7.18
C ASP A 295 -10.74 0.74 7.31
N VAL A 296 -10.83 1.48 8.42
CA VAL A 296 -11.87 2.52 8.62
C VAL A 296 -11.76 3.63 7.57
N TYR A 297 -10.57 4.19 7.41
CA TYR A 297 -10.32 5.26 6.43
C TYR A 297 -10.70 4.82 5.01
N ASP A 298 -10.42 3.57 4.68
CA ASP A 298 -10.67 3.02 3.36
C ASP A 298 -12.13 2.66 3.13
N ALA A 299 -12.83 2.16 4.13
CA ALA A 299 -14.28 2.01 4.09
C ALA A 299 -14.97 3.38 3.92
N ALA A 300 -14.47 4.42 4.57
CA ALA A 300 -14.98 5.78 4.41
C ALA A 300 -14.71 6.34 3.02
N ARG A 301 -13.49 6.13 2.50
CA ARG A 301 -13.11 6.53 1.13
C ARG A 301 -13.89 5.74 0.08
N PHE A 302 -14.20 4.47 0.35
CA PHE A 302 -15.07 3.64 -0.48
C PHE A 302 -16.47 4.25 -0.56
N ALA A 303 -17.08 4.57 0.59
CA ALA A 303 -18.39 5.19 0.67
C ALA A 303 -18.41 6.57 -0.02
N GLU A 304 -17.32 7.33 0.09
CA GLU A 304 -17.14 8.60 -0.61
C GLU A 304 -17.15 8.44 -2.15
N ILE A 305 -16.41 7.47 -2.69
CA ILE A 305 -16.27 7.24 -4.13
C ILE A 305 -17.57 6.74 -4.76
N ILE A 306 -18.24 5.80 -4.08
CA ILE A 306 -19.46 5.19 -4.60
C ILE A 306 -20.70 6.06 -4.34
N GLY A 307 -20.70 6.84 -3.25
CA GLY A 307 -21.83 7.65 -2.83
C GLY A 307 -23.08 6.80 -2.62
N THR A 308 -24.20 7.23 -3.20
CA THR A 308 -25.49 6.53 -3.14
C THR A 308 -25.66 5.47 -4.23
N HIS A 309 -24.62 5.24 -5.03
CA HIS A 309 -24.70 4.32 -6.16
C HIS A 309 -24.46 2.88 -5.76
N ARG A 310 -25.03 1.93 -6.52
CA ARG A 310 -24.80 0.50 -6.34
C ARG A 310 -23.46 0.06 -6.90
N TYR A 311 -23.08 0.61 -8.06
CA TYR A 311 -21.85 0.26 -8.76
C TYR A 311 -20.99 1.50 -9.01
N LEU A 312 -19.67 1.31 -9.10
CA LEU A 312 -18.72 2.38 -9.39
C LEU A 312 -18.95 2.98 -10.78
N CYS A 313 -19.41 2.18 -11.75
CA CYS A 313 -19.78 2.68 -13.07
C CYS A 313 -20.86 3.77 -13.00
N ASP A 314 -21.85 3.65 -12.12
CA ASP A 314 -22.94 4.62 -11.98
C ASP A 314 -22.45 5.93 -11.36
N ALA A 315 -21.59 5.83 -10.33
CA ALA A 315 -20.88 6.98 -9.76
C ALA A 315 -20.07 7.72 -10.84
N LYS A 316 -19.36 6.99 -11.70
CA LYS A 316 -18.60 7.60 -12.82
C LYS A 316 -19.52 8.21 -13.88
N ILE A 317 -20.70 7.64 -14.14
CA ILE A 317 -21.72 8.24 -15.02
C ILE A 317 -22.28 9.52 -14.41
N ALA A 318 -22.53 9.57 -13.10
CA ALA A 318 -23.00 10.77 -12.42
C ALA A 318 -21.99 11.91 -12.54
N VAL A 319 -20.69 11.63 -12.35
CA VAL A 319 -19.62 12.60 -12.60
C VAL A 319 -19.60 13.07 -14.06
N TYR A 320 -19.75 12.15 -15.03
CA TYR A 320 -19.81 12.51 -16.45
C TYR A 320 -20.98 13.47 -16.76
N LYS A 321 -22.18 13.18 -16.22
CA LYS A 321 -23.36 14.02 -16.38
C LYS A 321 -23.16 15.39 -15.73
N GLN A 322 -22.59 15.44 -14.52
CA GLN A 322 -22.29 16.69 -13.83
C GLN A 322 -21.28 17.54 -14.61
N ASN A 323 -20.22 16.93 -15.15
CA ASN A 323 -19.25 17.61 -15.99
C ASN A 323 -19.90 18.24 -17.22
N ASN A 324 -20.88 17.55 -17.82
CA ASN A 324 -21.61 18.06 -18.97
C ASN A 324 -22.41 19.33 -18.62
N ILE A 325 -23.13 19.31 -17.48
CA ILE A 325 -23.88 20.46 -16.97
C ILE A 325 -22.94 21.62 -16.65
N ASP A 326 -21.89 21.37 -15.88
CA ASP A 326 -20.90 22.36 -15.44
C ASP A 326 -20.19 23.03 -16.63
N LEU A 327 -19.80 22.24 -17.64
CA LEU A 327 -19.15 22.75 -18.84
C LEU A 327 -20.10 23.61 -19.70
N ARG A 328 -21.37 23.22 -19.83
CA ARG A 328 -22.36 24.04 -20.53
C ARG A 328 -22.56 25.38 -19.83
N ALA A 329 -22.77 25.36 -18.52
CA ALA A 329 -22.95 26.58 -17.72
C ALA A 329 -21.74 27.52 -17.84
N LEU A 330 -20.51 26.99 -17.81
CA LEU A 330 -19.31 27.80 -18.04
C LEU A 330 -19.28 28.40 -19.45
N LYS A 331 -19.60 27.61 -20.48
CA LYS A 331 -19.66 28.09 -21.87
C LYS A 331 -20.71 29.19 -22.05
N ASP A 332 -21.89 29.02 -21.46
CA ASP A 332 -22.99 29.99 -21.55
C ASP A 332 -22.65 31.28 -20.81
N TYR A 333 -22.01 31.19 -19.64
CA TYR A 333 -21.48 32.35 -18.93
C TYR A 333 -20.46 33.14 -19.77
N ILE A 334 -19.47 32.44 -20.36
CA ILE A 334 -18.45 33.10 -21.18
C ILE A 334 -19.08 33.75 -22.41
N LYS A 335 -20.02 33.09 -23.08
CA LYS A 335 -20.74 33.67 -24.22
C LYS A 335 -21.53 34.93 -23.87
N ALA A 336 -22.12 34.98 -22.68
CA ALA A 336 -22.93 36.11 -22.23
C ALA A 336 -22.12 37.30 -21.73
N HIS A 337 -20.95 37.05 -21.13
CA HIS A 337 -20.21 38.08 -20.39
C HIS A 337 -18.83 38.44 -20.96
N CYS A 338 -18.14 37.51 -21.63
CA CYS A 338 -16.76 37.69 -22.09
C CYS A 338 -16.44 36.80 -23.31
N ILE A 339 -17.25 36.94 -24.37
CA ILE A 339 -17.15 36.13 -25.59
C ILE A 339 -15.76 36.21 -26.25
N GLU A 340 -15.06 37.34 -26.09
CA GLU A 340 -13.70 37.56 -26.58
C GLU A 340 -12.68 36.58 -25.98
N ARG A 341 -12.96 36.00 -24.81
CA ARG A 341 -12.10 35.01 -24.13
C ARG A 341 -12.45 33.57 -24.50
N TYR A 342 -13.47 33.33 -25.34
CA TYR A 342 -13.96 31.98 -25.61
C TYR A 342 -12.89 31.08 -26.26
N ASN A 343 -12.21 31.58 -27.28
CA ASN A 343 -11.19 30.81 -27.99
C ASN A 343 -9.97 30.53 -27.10
N SER A 344 -9.50 31.52 -26.35
CA SER A 344 -8.35 31.34 -25.44
C SER A 344 -8.64 30.37 -24.30
N ILE A 345 -9.90 30.25 -23.87
CA ILE A 345 -10.31 29.30 -22.84
C ILE A 345 -10.54 27.90 -23.41
N PHE A 346 -11.16 27.75 -24.59
CA PHE A 346 -11.65 26.45 -25.08
C PHE A 346 -10.94 25.85 -26.29
N CYS A 347 -10.27 26.67 -27.11
CA CYS A 347 -9.84 26.27 -28.45
C CYS A 347 -8.34 26.43 -28.68
N ASP A 348 -7.73 27.49 -28.17
CA ASP A 348 -6.34 27.85 -28.50
C ASP A 348 -5.37 26.78 -27.99
N LYS A 349 -4.37 26.47 -28.82
CA LYS A 349 -3.36 25.45 -28.55
C LYS A 349 -1.98 26.11 -28.56
N GLU A 350 -1.49 26.43 -27.37
CA GLU A 350 -0.20 27.08 -27.19
C GLU A 350 0.62 26.37 -26.10
N ASP A 351 1.94 26.43 -26.21
CA ASP A 351 2.82 25.88 -25.17
C ASP A 351 2.63 26.66 -23.86
N LYS A 352 2.53 25.94 -22.74
CA LYS A 352 2.29 26.50 -21.39
C LYS A 352 0.96 27.24 -21.22
N LEU A 353 0.00 27.00 -22.09
CA LEU A 353 -1.37 27.49 -21.93
C LEU A 353 -2.23 26.41 -21.24
N ASP A 354 -2.48 26.58 -19.94
CA ASP A 354 -3.25 25.64 -19.11
C ASP A 354 -4.77 25.73 -19.33
N ASN A 355 -5.25 25.94 -20.56
CA ASN A 355 -6.67 26.13 -20.87
C ASN A 355 -7.44 24.80 -21.02
N TYR A 356 -8.72 24.86 -21.41
CA TYR A 356 -9.55 23.67 -21.55
C TYR A 356 -9.07 22.76 -22.71
N ALA A 357 -8.43 23.29 -23.76
CA ALA A 357 -7.88 22.46 -24.83
C ALA A 357 -6.73 21.58 -24.31
N ALA A 358 -5.78 22.17 -23.57
CA ALA A 358 -4.69 21.45 -22.91
C ALA A 358 -5.19 20.47 -21.83
N TYR A 359 -6.27 20.82 -21.12
CA TYR A 359 -6.83 19.98 -20.06
C TYR A 359 -7.71 18.84 -20.59
N SER A 360 -8.60 19.09 -21.54
CA SER A 360 -9.52 18.07 -22.07
C SER A 360 -8.84 17.13 -23.05
N GLN A 361 -7.73 17.56 -23.66
CA GLN A 361 -7.06 16.86 -24.75
C GLN A 361 -7.98 16.62 -25.96
N TYR A 362 -9.01 17.44 -26.13
CA TYR A 362 -9.91 17.38 -27.26
C TYR A 362 -9.15 17.73 -28.56
N HIS A 363 -9.17 16.82 -29.54
CA HIS A 363 -8.36 16.89 -30.78
C HIS A 363 -6.85 17.05 -30.54
N HIS A 364 -6.33 16.58 -29.42
CA HIS A 364 -4.90 16.61 -29.10
C HIS A 364 -4.08 15.82 -30.14
N LYS A 365 -2.98 16.42 -30.60
CA LYS A 365 -1.98 15.77 -31.46
C LYS A 365 -0.72 15.48 -30.64
N SER A 366 0.02 14.44 -31.05
CA SER A 366 1.32 14.14 -30.43
C SER A 366 2.22 15.38 -30.43
N GLY A 367 2.73 15.77 -29.26
CA GLY A 367 3.53 16.98 -29.06
C GLY A 367 2.75 18.20 -28.56
N ASP A 368 1.42 18.22 -28.61
CA ASP A 368 0.60 19.30 -28.04
C ASP A 368 0.78 19.35 -26.51
N TYR A 369 0.82 20.57 -25.95
CA TYR A 369 0.93 20.78 -24.50
C TYR A 369 -0.29 20.21 -23.74
N THR A 370 -0.06 19.71 -22.52
CA THR A 370 -1.11 19.20 -21.64
C THR A 370 -0.92 19.72 -20.23
N CYS A 371 -2.02 19.98 -19.53
CA CYS A 371 -1.99 20.45 -18.15
C CYS A 371 -2.75 19.53 -17.18
N SER A 372 -2.51 19.74 -15.88
CA SER A 372 -3.25 19.08 -14.80
C SER A 372 -4.58 19.80 -14.53
N GLN A 373 -5.51 19.13 -13.85
CA GLN A 373 -6.78 19.75 -13.43
C GLN A 373 -6.53 20.96 -12.52
N GLU A 374 -5.56 20.87 -11.61
CA GLU A 374 -5.20 21.96 -10.71
C GLU A 374 -4.68 23.17 -11.50
N ALA A 375 -3.83 22.95 -12.51
CA ALA A 375 -3.31 24.02 -13.37
C ALA A 375 -4.46 24.67 -14.17
N PHE A 376 -5.36 23.87 -14.73
CA PHE A 376 -6.56 24.36 -15.43
C PHE A 376 -7.47 25.19 -14.52
N CYS A 377 -7.72 24.74 -13.29
CA CYS A 377 -8.52 25.49 -12.33
C CYS A 377 -7.84 26.82 -11.94
N LYS A 378 -6.52 26.83 -11.75
CA LYS A 378 -5.75 28.06 -11.51
C LYS A 378 -5.85 29.02 -12.70
N PHE A 379 -5.77 28.50 -13.93
CA PHE A 379 -5.95 29.28 -15.14
C PHE A 379 -7.34 29.91 -15.22
N LEU A 380 -8.42 29.14 -14.98
CA LEU A 380 -9.79 29.67 -14.97
C LEU A 380 -9.97 30.73 -13.88
N LYS A 381 -9.48 30.49 -12.66
CA LYS A 381 -9.55 31.45 -11.56
C LYS A 381 -8.89 32.79 -11.91
N LYS A 382 -7.76 32.76 -12.62
CA LYS A 382 -7.06 33.96 -13.08
C LYS A 382 -7.77 34.63 -14.26
N SER A 383 -8.37 33.85 -15.14
CA SER A 383 -8.96 34.34 -16.40
C SER A 383 -10.39 34.83 -16.25
N LEU A 384 -11.08 34.42 -15.17
CA LEU A 384 -12.48 34.74 -14.89
C LEU A 384 -12.68 35.13 -13.40
N PRO A 385 -11.91 36.10 -12.86
CA PRO A 385 -12.07 36.53 -11.47
C PRO A 385 -13.46 37.09 -11.17
N GLU A 386 -14.14 37.63 -12.20
CA GLU A 386 -15.46 38.26 -12.10
C GLU A 386 -16.56 37.25 -11.72
N MET A 387 -16.33 35.94 -11.93
CA MET A 387 -17.26 34.89 -11.50
C MET A 387 -17.46 34.84 -9.98
N ALA A 388 -16.50 35.34 -9.19
CA ALA A 388 -16.58 35.39 -7.73
C ALA A 388 -17.76 36.22 -7.23
N GLU A 389 -18.15 37.25 -7.98
CA GLU A 389 -19.21 38.20 -7.61
C GLU A 389 -20.55 37.88 -8.29
N SER A 390 -20.64 36.75 -9.00
CA SER A 390 -21.85 36.37 -9.72
C SER A 390 -23.02 36.14 -8.78
N LYS A 391 -24.15 36.80 -9.07
CA LYS A 391 -25.41 36.60 -8.34
C LYS A 391 -26.09 35.26 -8.65
N SER A 392 -25.63 34.54 -9.69
CA SER A 392 -26.19 33.24 -10.05
C SER A 392 -25.65 32.15 -9.12
N PRO A 393 -26.52 31.43 -8.37
CA PRO A 393 -26.09 30.34 -7.49
C PRO A 393 -25.32 29.24 -8.23
N VAL A 394 -25.68 28.98 -9.49
CA VAL A 394 -25.01 27.97 -10.34
C VAL A 394 -23.57 28.40 -10.63
N ILE A 395 -23.37 29.66 -10.98
CA ILE A 395 -22.03 30.20 -11.28
C ILE A 395 -21.18 30.30 -10.02
N ALA A 396 -21.76 30.73 -8.90
CA ALA A 396 -21.07 30.73 -7.61
C ALA A 396 -20.60 29.32 -7.23
N THR A 397 -21.45 28.30 -7.41
CA THR A 397 -21.09 26.89 -7.18
C THR A 397 -19.95 26.42 -8.10
N ILE A 398 -20.00 26.76 -9.40
CA ILE A 398 -18.93 26.43 -10.35
C ILE A 398 -17.63 27.12 -9.96
N TYR A 399 -17.69 28.40 -9.61
CA TYR A 399 -16.52 29.15 -9.20
C TYR A 399 -15.90 28.58 -7.93
N GLN A 400 -16.72 28.13 -6.98
CA GLN A 400 -16.23 27.42 -5.79
C GLN A 400 -15.48 26.13 -6.16
N LYS A 401 -16.02 25.30 -7.07
CA LYS A 401 -15.31 24.11 -7.59
C LYS A 401 -13.97 24.47 -8.26
N ILE A 402 -13.91 25.60 -8.98
CA ILE A 402 -12.68 26.11 -9.59
C ILE A 402 -11.67 26.51 -8.50
N VAL A 403 -12.12 27.23 -7.47
CA VAL A 403 -11.28 27.63 -6.32
C VAL A 403 -10.73 26.42 -5.56
N ASP A 404 -11.53 25.37 -5.44
CA ASP A 404 -11.15 24.12 -4.77
C ASP A 404 -10.33 23.16 -5.65
N GLY A 405 -10.15 23.48 -6.93
CA GLY A 405 -9.41 22.62 -7.87
C GLY A 405 -10.15 21.34 -8.28
N SER A 406 -11.45 21.25 -7.98
CA SER A 406 -12.30 20.08 -8.22
C SER A 406 -13.20 20.20 -9.45
N PHE A 407 -13.06 21.27 -10.23
CA PHE A 407 -13.89 21.52 -11.42
C PHE A 407 -13.53 20.58 -12.59
N LEU A 408 -14.56 20.00 -13.23
CA LEU A 408 -14.46 19.09 -14.37
C LEU A 408 -13.48 17.91 -14.20
N PRO A 409 -13.60 17.06 -13.16
CA PRO A 409 -12.68 15.95 -12.94
C PRO A 409 -12.72 14.95 -14.11
N ARG A 410 -11.55 14.45 -14.53
CA ARG A 410 -11.47 13.35 -15.50
C ARG A 410 -12.00 12.06 -14.85
N LEU A 411 -12.75 11.26 -15.60
CA LEU A 411 -13.24 9.97 -15.08
C LEU A 411 -12.10 9.01 -14.75
N ARG A 412 -10.96 9.17 -15.44
CA ARG A 412 -9.69 8.47 -15.21
C ARG A 412 -8.60 9.46 -14.82
N SER A 413 -8.19 9.43 -13.56
CA SER A 413 -7.09 10.22 -12.99
C SER A 413 -6.14 9.30 -12.20
N SER A 414 -5.03 9.85 -11.69
CA SER A 414 -4.16 9.16 -10.73
C SER A 414 -4.91 8.76 -9.46
N GLU A 415 -5.93 9.52 -9.06
CA GLU A 415 -6.75 9.26 -7.88
C GLU A 415 -7.57 7.96 -8.01
N ASN A 416 -7.87 7.53 -9.24
CA ASN A 416 -8.48 6.21 -9.47
C ASN A 416 -7.57 5.05 -9.02
N GLY A 417 -6.28 5.29 -8.75
CA GLY A 417 -5.37 4.32 -8.18
C GLY A 417 -5.75 3.86 -6.77
N VAL A 418 -6.56 4.66 -6.07
CA VAL A 418 -7.10 4.39 -4.72
C VAL A 418 -8.43 3.63 -4.78
N ILE A 419 -8.87 3.16 -5.95
CA ILE A 419 -10.12 2.40 -6.07
C ILE A 419 -9.88 0.93 -5.66
N PRO A 420 -10.52 0.43 -4.58
CA PRO A 420 -10.55 -0.98 -4.22
C PRO A 420 -10.86 -1.90 -5.40
N TYR A 421 -10.22 -3.06 -5.46
CA TYR A 421 -10.61 -4.06 -6.46
C TYR A 421 -12.03 -4.58 -6.24
N GLN A 422 -12.51 -4.62 -4.99
CA GLN A 422 -13.84 -5.11 -4.61
C GLN A 422 -14.97 -4.34 -5.30
N LEU A 423 -14.85 -3.02 -5.47
CA LEU A 423 -15.85 -2.21 -6.19
C LEU A 423 -16.06 -2.72 -7.61
N GLN A 424 -14.95 -3.08 -8.26
CA GLN A 424 -14.96 -3.57 -9.63
C GLN A 424 -15.30 -5.05 -9.71
N LEU A 425 -14.99 -5.83 -8.67
CA LEU A 425 -15.43 -7.22 -8.54
C LEU A 425 -16.95 -7.32 -8.46
N ARG A 426 -17.62 -6.47 -7.68
CA ARG A 426 -19.10 -6.44 -7.61
C ARG A 426 -19.74 -6.20 -8.98
N GLU A 427 -19.14 -5.32 -9.78
CA GLU A 427 -19.58 -5.10 -11.17
C GLU A 427 -19.28 -6.30 -12.08
N LEU A 428 -18.08 -6.88 -11.94
CA LEU A 428 -17.68 -8.07 -12.69
C LEU A 428 -18.68 -9.21 -12.46
N ASP A 429 -19.00 -9.49 -11.19
CA ASP A 429 -19.93 -10.55 -10.80
C ASP A 429 -21.34 -10.28 -11.34
N ALA A 430 -21.83 -9.03 -11.30
CA ALA A 430 -23.12 -8.65 -11.87
C ALA A 430 -23.16 -8.87 -13.40
N ILE A 431 -22.13 -8.40 -14.11
CA ILE A 431 -22.02 -8.56 -15.56
C ILE A 431 -21.92 -10.04 -15.95
N LEU A 432 -21.07 -10.82 -15.27
CA LEU A 432 -20.93 -12.25 -15.54
C LEU A 432 -22.23 -13.01 -15.26
N LYS A 433 -22.94 -12.68 -14.18
CA LYS A 433 -24.24 -13.27 -13.84
C LYS A 433 -25.27 -13.00 -14.92
N ASN A 434 -25.42 -11.76 -15.36
CA ASN A 434 -26.38 -11.40 -16.40
C ASN A 434 -25.98 -12.01 -17.75
N ALA A 435 -24.71 -11.88 -18.15
CA ALA A 435 -24.20 -12.41 -19.40
C ALA A 435 -24.33 -13.94 -19.51
N SER A 436 -24.23 -14.65 -18.40
CA SER A 436 -24.39 -16.12 -18.36
C SER A 436 -25.79 -16.59 -18.76
N SER A 437 -26.82 -15.73 -18.74
CA SER A 437 -28.18 -16.11 -19.18
C SER A 437 -28.32 -16.17 -20.70
N TYR A 438 -27.50 -15.42 -21.44
CA TYR A 438 -27.59 -15.28 -22.90
C TYR A 438 -26.31 -15.64 -23.66
N LEU A 439 -25.18 -15.85 -22.97
CA LEU A 439 -23.93 -16.39 -23.54
C LEU A 439 -23.61 -17.76 -22.93
N PRO A 440 -24.13 -18.86 -23.52
CA PRO A 440 -24.03 -20.20 -22.93
C PRO A 440 -22.60 -20.68 -22.65
N PHE A 441 -21.62 -20.23 -23.44
CA PHE A 441 -20.22 -20.63 -23.25
C PHE A 441 -19.67 -20.22 -21.87
N LEU A 442 -20.21 -19.17 -21.24
CA LEU A 442 -19.74 -18.69 -19.94
C LEU A 442 -19.99 -19.68 -18.80
N VAL A 443 -20.99 -20.55 -18.93
CA VAL A 443 -21.39 -21.53 -17.91
C VAL A 443 -21.01 -22.97 -18.27
N GLN A 444 -20.43 -23.20 -19.44
CA GLN A 444 -19.99 -24.52 -19.86
C GLN A 444 -18.74 -24.95 -19.08
N GLN A 445 -18.83 -26.07 -18.35
CA GLN A 445 -17.67 -26.63 -17.66
C GLN A 445 -16.60 -27.06 -18.65
N GLN A 446 -15.35 -26.69 -18.37
CA GLN A 446 -14.19 -27.10 -19.14
C GLN A 446 -13.51 -28.31 -18.49
N SER A 447 -12.53 -28.90 -19.18
CA SER A 447 -11.84 -30.13 -18.74
C SER A 447 -11.13 -30.02 -17.38
N ASP A 448 -10.83 -28.80 -16.92
CA ASP A 448 -10.21 -28.53 -15.63
C ASP A 448 -11.23 -28.24 -14.50
N GLY A 449 -12.52 -28.49 -14.75
CA GLY A 449 -13.60 -28.39 -13.76
C GLY A 449 -14.12 -26.97 -13.51
N TYR A 450 -13.60 -25.97 -14.24
CA TYR A 450 -14.04 -24.58 -14.14
C TYR A 450 -14.77 -24.12 -15.41
N THR A 451 -15.77 -23.27 -15.24
CA THR A 451 -16.42 -22.53 -16.32
C THR A 451 -15.58 -21.29 -16.72
N PRO A 452 -15.74 -20.75 -17.94
CA PRO A 452 -15.08 -19.49 -18.30
C PRO A 452 -15.41 -18.33 -17.36
N ALA A 453 -16.65 -18.22 -16.85
CA ALA A 453 -17.02 -17.20 -15.87
C ALA A 453 -16.20 -17.32 -14.57
N GLU A 454 -16.07 -18.54 -14.02
CA GLU A 454 -15.26 -18.79 -12.82
C GLU A 454 -13.77 -18.49 -13.05
N LYS A 455 -13.25 -18.83 -14.24
CA LYS A 455 -11.86 -18.50 -14.60
C LYS A 455 -11.63 -17.00 -14.70
N ILE A 456 -12.59 -16.24 -15.23
CA ILE A 456 -12.51 -14.78 -15.30
C ILE A 456 -12.49 -14.20 -13.88
N ARG A 457 -13.42 -14.61 -13.01
CA ARG A 457 -13.47 -14.16 -11.61
C ARG A 457 -12.18 -14.47 -10.86
N LYS A 458 -11.70 -15.72 -10.93
CA LYS A 458 -10.41 -16.12 -10.32
C LYS A 458 -9.24 -15.32 -10.88
N THR A 459 -9.21 -15.03 -12.18
CA THR A 459 -8.16 -14.21 -12.80
C THR A 459 -8.22 -12.75 -12.32
N PHE A 460 -9.43 -12.22 -12.10
CA PHE A 460 -9.63 -10.88 -11.57
C PHE A 460 -9.08 -10.76 -10.14
N GLU A 461 -9.43 -11.68 -9.25
CA GLU A 461 -9.05 -11.68 -7.82
C GLU A 461 -7.59 -12.08 -7.56
N PHE A 462 -6.97 -12.81 -8.49
CA PHE A 462 -5.68 -13.42 -8.22
C PHE A 462 -4.54 -12.40 -8.04
N ARG A 463 -3.85 -12.51 -6.90
CA ARG A 463 -2.57 -11.85 -6.58
C ARG A 463 -1.58 -12.94 -6.20
N VAL A 464 -0.41 -12.97 -6.84
CA VAL A 464 0.68 -13.85 -6.42
C VAL A 464 1.14 -13.40 -5.03
N PRO A 465 1.11 -14.28 -4.01
CA PRO A 465 1.58 -13.92 -2.66
C PRO A 465 3.04 -13.48 -2.68
N TYR A 466 3.39 -12.51 -1.84
CA TYR A 466 4.74 -11.92 -1.86
C TYR A 466 5.82 -12.96 -1.53
N PHE A 467 5.52 -13.89 -0.61
CA PHE A 467 6.40 -14.95 -0.18
C PHE A 467 6.59 -16.05 -1.23
N VAL A 468 5.80 -16.09 -2.31
CA VAL A 468 6.02 -17.02 -3.43
C VAL A 468 7.04 -16.47 -4.41
N GLY A 469 7.07 -15.15 -4.62
CA GLY A 469 8.03 -14.52 -5.53
C GLY A 469 7.77 -14.81 -7.03
N PRO A 470 8.80 -14.74 -7.89
CA PRO A 470 8.66 -14.99 -9.32
C PRO A 470 8.34 -16.47 -9.63
N LEU A 471 7.35 -16.72 -10.49
CA LEU A 471 6.91 -18.08 -10.87
C LEU A 471 7.75 -18.75 -11.97
N ASN A 472 8.74 -18.04 -12.51
CA ASN A 472 9.65 -18.55 -13.53
C ASN A 472 10.91 -19.09 -12.85
N ASP A 473 11.15 -20.39 -12.98
CA ASP A 473 12.29 -21.11 -12.43
C ASP A 473 13.65 -20.65 -12.99
N LYS A 474 13.65 -20.03 -14.17
CA LYS A 474 14.85 -19.43 -14.79
C LYS A 474 15.20 -18.05 -14.25
N ALA A 475 14.40 -17.47 -13.35
CA ALA A 475 14.70 -16.15 -12.80
C ALA A 475 15.79 -16.25 -11.72
N ALA A 476 16.80 -15.38 -11.77
CA ALA A 476 17.94 -15.38 -10.84
C ALA A 476 17.59 -15.24 -9.34
N HIS A 477 16.37 -14.82 -9.02
CA HIS A 477 15.84 -14.70 -7.65
C HIS A 477 14.45 -15.34 -7.59
N HIS A 478 14.38 -16.61 -7.97
CA HIS A 478 13.20 -17.45 -7.86
C HIS A 478 13.34 -18.40 -6.68
N TRP A 479 12.26 -18.56 -5.93
CA TRP A 479 12.15 -19.50 -4.81
C TRP A 479 10.76 -20.13 -4.73
N ALA A 480 9.91 -19.92 -5.74
CA ALA A 480 8.59 -20.54 -5.78
C ALA A 480 8.74 -22.04 -6.00
N VAL A 481 8.27 -22.85 -5.05
CA VAL A 481 8.37 -24.30 -5.13
C VAL A 481 7.12 -24.84 -5.83
N ARG A 482 7.31 -25.64 -6.88
CA ARG A 482 6.21 -26.37 -7.51
C ARG A 482 5.89 -27.62 -6.70
N SER A 483 4.60 -27.92 -6.53
CA SER A 483 4.13 -29.10 -5.80
C SER A 483 4.58 -30.41 -6.47
N GLU A 484 4.69 -30.41 -7.79
CA GLU A 484 5.22 -31.53 -8.57
C GLU A 484 6.52 -31.13 -9.28
N THR A 485 7.62 -31.78 -8.89
CA THR A 485 8.95 -31.55 -9.49
C THR A 485 8.95 -31.98 -10.96
N GLY A 486 9.30 -31.05 -11.85
CA GLY A 486 9.37 -31.30 -13.30
C GLY A 486 8.07 -31.07 -14.07
N SER A 487 6.96 -30.73 -13.41
CA SER A 487 5.71 -30.37 -14.10
C SER A 487 5.92 -29.14 -14.99
N LYS A 488 5.68 -29.30 -16.30
CA LYS A 488 5.72 -28.22 -17.30
C LYS A 488 4.36 -27.53 -17.47
N GLU A 489 3.38 -27.85 -16.63
CA GLU A 489 2.06 -27.24 -16.71
C GLU A 489 2.17 -25.72 -16.49
N LYS A 490 1.49 -24.97 -17.36
CA LYS A 490 1.45 -23.51 -17.28
C LYS A 490 0.61 -23.08 -16.08
N ILE A 491 1.17 -22.15 -15.30
CA ILE A 491 0.49 -21.62 -14.12
C ILE A 491 -0.51 -20.55 -14.55
N TYR A 492 -1.76 -20.78 -14.16
CA TYR A 492 -2.90 -19.88 -14.27
C TYR A 492 -3.45 -19.56 -12.88
N PRO A 493 -4.24 -18.48 -12.74
CA PRO A 493 -4.90 -18.14 -11.49
C PRO A 493 -5.71 -19.29 -10.86
N TRP A 494 -6.39 -20.10 -11.66
CA TRP A 494 -7.29 -21.15 -11.16
C TRP A 494 -6.60 -22.49 -10.83
N ASN A 495 -5.38 -22.74 -11.32
CA ASN A 495 -4.59 -23.93 -10.97
C ASN A 495 -3.40 -23.61 -10.06
N PHE A 496 -3.25 -22.35 -9.61
CA PHE A 496 -2.09 -21.88 -8.84
C PHE A 496 -1.84 -22.70 -7.56
N ASN A 497 -2.86 -22.85 -6.71
CA ASN A 497 -2.73 -23.58 -5.43
C ASN A 497 -2.49 -25.09 -5.61
N ARG A 498 -2.78 -25.65 -6.79
CA ARG A 498 -2.47 -27.05 -7.11
C ARG A 498 -1.02 -27.20 -7.58
N LEU A 499 -0.49 -26.21 -8.30
CA LEU A 499 0.83 -26.27 -8.92
C LEU A 499 1.95 -25.71 -8.06
N ILE A 500 1.65 -24.82 -7.12
CA ILE A 500 2.62 -24.16 -6.24
C ILE A 500 2.39 -24.61 -4.81
N ASP A 501 3.47 -25.10 -4.19
CA ASP A 501 3.51 -25.39 -2.78
C ASP A 501 3.75 -24.08 -2.01
N LEU A 502 2.69 -23.56 -1.39
CA LEU A 502 2.74 -22.29 -0.67
C LEU A 502 3.62 -22.38 0.58
N GLU A 503 3.61 -23.52 1.27
CA GLU A 503 4.37 -23.73 2.50
C GLU A 503 5.87 -23.79 2.19
N CYS A 504 6.27 -24.64 1.24
CA CYS A 504 7.67 -24.75 0.83
C CYS A 504 8.18 -23.45 0.18
N SER A 505 7.33 -22.72 -0.55
CA SER A 505 7.70 -21.41 -1.09
C SER A 505 7.92 -20.37 0.02
N ALA A 506 7.07 -20.36 1.05
CA ALA A 506 7.22 -19.47 2.20
C ALA A 506 8.47 -19.81 3.02
N GLU A 507 8.77 -21.09 3.21
CA GLU A 507 10.00 -21.55 3.85
C GLU A 507 11.25 -21.10 3.06
N ALA A 508 11.27 -21.36 1.75
CA ALA A 508 12.37 -20.94 0.88
C ALA A 508 12.55 -19.41 0.86
N PHE A 509 11.46 -18.65 0.97
CA PHE A 509 11.51 -17.20 1.13
C PHE A 509 12.19 -16.78 2.45
N LEU A 510 11.80 -17.39 3.56
CA LEU A 510 12.35 -17.09 4.89
C LEU A 510 13.82 -17.49 5.01
N VAL A 511 14.20 -18.66 4.52
CA VAL A 511 15.60 -19.15 4.57
C VAL A 511 16.56 -18.19 3.86
N ASN A 512 16.12 -17.53 2.80
CA ASN A 512 16.92 -16.53 2.08
C ASN A 512 17.05 -15.18 2.82
N LEU A 513 16.25 -14.94 3.87
CA LEU A 513 16.21 -13.68 4.62
C LEU A 513 16.77 -13.80 6.04
N ILE A 514 16.75 -14.99 6.63
CA ILE A 514 17.20 -15.21 8.01
C ILE A 514 18.72 -15.07 8.10
N GLY A 515 19.17 -14.22 9.03
CA GLY A 515 20.58 -14.06 9.34
C GLY A 515 21.19 -15.34 9.94
N ARG A 516 22.52 -15.44 9.87
CA ARG A 516 23.26 -16.54 10.50
C ARG A 516 24.01 -16.05 11.73
N CYS A 517 24.03 -16.89 12.76
CA CYS A 517 24.80 -16.67 13.97
C CYS A 517 26.28 -16.58 13.61
N THR A 518 26.96 -15.51 14.05
CA THR A 518 28.40 -15.31 13.80
C THR A 518 29.28 -16.33 14.53
N TYR A 519 28.76 -16.97 15.57
CA TYR A 519 29.50 -17.95 16.39
C TYR A 519 29.33 -19.38 15.90
N THR A 520 28.12 -19.78 15.48
CA THR A 520 27.84 -21.18 15.10
C THR A 520 27.61 -21.37 13.60
N GLY A 521 27.26 -20.30 12.87
CA GLY A 521 26.86 -20.37 11.47
C GLY A 521 25.40 -20.82 11.25
N ASP A 522 24.69 -21.17 12.30
CA ASP A 522 23.28 -21.62 12.24
C ASP A 522 22.32 -20.44 12.02
N PRO A 523 21.11 -20.68 11.49
CA PRO A 523 20.06 -19.65 11.43
C PRO A 523 19.78 -19.06 12.82
N VAL A 524 19.61 -17.73 12.89
CA VAL A 524 19.26 -17.06 14.15
C VAL A 524 17.84 -17.42 14.60
N LEU A 525 17.63 -17.43 15.91
CA LEU A 525 16.30 -17.62 16.49
C LEU A 525 15.39 -16.43 16.17
N PRO A 526 14.06 -16.66 16.03
CA PRO A 526 13.09 -15.57 16.00
C PRO A 526 13.24 -14.65 17.21
N LYS A 527 13.09 -13.35 16.98
CA LYS A 527 13.23 -12.30 18.02
C LYS A 527 12.29 -12.53 19.20
N ASP A 528 11.09 -13.05 18.95
CA ASP A 528 10.09 -13.33 19.98
C ASP A 528 10.06 -14.80 20.39
N SER A 529 11.09 -15.59 20.04
CA SER A 529 11.21 -16.96 20.56
C SER A 529 11.38 -16.96 22.08
N LEU A 530 10.81 -17.95 22.76
CA LEU A 530 10.90 -18.08 24.22
C LEU A 530 12.34 -18.03 24.72
N LEU A 531 13.22 -18.81 24.08
CA LEU A 531 14.64 -18.88 24.41
C LEU A 531 15.37 -17.55 24.21
N TYR A 532 15.08 -16.82 23.13
CA TYR A 532 15.73 -15.54 22.87
C TYR A 532 15.24 -14.47 23.86
N SER A 533 13.94 -14.41 24.14
CA SER A 533 13.36 -13.50 25.14
C SER A 533 13.93 -13.77 26.54
N GLU A 534 14.06 -15.04 26.92
CA GLU A 534 14.68 -15.45 28.18
C GLU A 534 16.16 -15.05 28.24
N TYR A 535 16.93 -15.36 27.20
CA TYR A 535 18.34 -15.00 27.10
C TYR A 535 18.53 -13.48 27.25
N MET A 536 17.71 -12.68 26.57
CA MET A 536 17.79 -11.21 26.62
C MET A 536 17.43 -10.68 28.02
N LEU A 537 16.38 -11.21 28.65
CA LEU A 537 16.01 -10.84 30.02
C LEU A 537 17.12 -11.19 31.01
N LEU A 538 17.70 -12.39 30.91
CA LEU A 538 18.82 -12.80 31.76
C LEU A 538 20.06 -11.94 31.52
N ASN A 539 20.34 -11.56 30.28
CA ASN A 539 21.47 -10.70 29.94
C ASN A 539 21.32 -9.29 30.56
N GLU A 540 20.10 -8.77 30.67
CA GLU A 540 19.81 -7.52 31.39
C GLU A 540 19.81 -7.66 32.92
N LEU A 541 19.39 -8.82 33.45
CA LEU A 541 19.33 -9.08 34.88
C LEU A 541 20.67 -9.53 35.50
N ASN A 542 21.57 -10.13 34.72
CA ASN A 542 22.85 -10.65 35.22
C ASN A 542 23.79 -9.57 35.77
N PRO A 543 23.89 -8.37 35.17
CA PRO A 543 24.68 -7.27 35.70
C PRO A 543 24.08 -6.61 36.95
N LEU A 544 22.82 -6.91 37.31
CA LEU A 544 22.12 -6.30 38.44
C LEU A 544 22.85 -6.57 39.76
N LYS A 545 23.28 -5.49 40.40
CA LYS A 545 23.94 -5.50 41.71
C LYS A 545 23.19 -4.62 42.69
N ILE A 546 23.17 -5.02 43.95
CA ILE A 546 22.64 -4.26 45.08
C ILE A 546 23.80 -4.07 46.05
N ASP A 547 24.08 -2.83 46.45
CA ASP A 547 25.21 -2.50 47.35
C ASP A 547 26.55 -3.11 46.86
N GLY A 548 26.72 -3.18 45.54
CA GLY A 548 27.90 -3.76 44.89
C GLY A 548 27.92 -5.29 44.75
N GLN A 549 26.96 -6.01 45.33
CA GLN A 549 26.85 -7.48 45.28
C GLN A 549 25.80 -7.94 44.25
N PRO A 550 26.07 -9.00 43.47
CA PRO A 550 25.09 -9.57 42.56
C PRO A 550 23.92 -10.22 43.32
N LEU A 551 22.72 -10.24 42.73
CA LEU A 551 21.63 -11.07 43.27
C LEU A 551 22.02 -12.56 43.23
N SER A 552 21.62 -13.30 44.26
CA SER A 552 21.70 -14.77 44.22
C SER A 552 20.79 -15.33 43.13
N THR A 553 21.13 -16.54 42.66
CA THR A 553 20.38 -17.25 41.63
C THR A 553 18.92 -17.47 42.03
N GLU A 554 18.67 -17.80 43.30
CA GLU A 554 17.33 -18.03 43.85
C GLU A 554 16.50 -16.74 43.85
N HIS A 555 17.07 -15.62 44.31
CA HIS A 555 16.40 -14.32 44.31
C HIS A 555 16.08 -13.86 42.89
N LYS A 556 16.99 -14.11 41.93
CA LYS A 556 16.78 -13.77 40.52
C LYS A 556 15.66 -14.59 39.88
N LYS A 557 15.64 -15.91 40.09
CA LYS A 557 14.55 -16.79 39.61
C LYS A 557 13.20 -16.36 40.16
N GLN A 558 13.13 -16.06 41.44
CA GLN A 558 11.88 -15.60 42.08
C GLN A 558 11.44 -14.21 41.59
N LEU A 559 12.39 -13.29 41.37
CA LEU A 559 12.11 -11.99 40.77
C LEU A 559 11.53 -12.14 39.35
N ILE A 560 12.11 -13.01 38.51
CA ILE A 560 11.59 -13.30 37.18
C ILE A 560 10.17 -13.85 37.28
N LYS A 561 9.94 -14.81 38.18
CA LYS A 561 8.63 -15.43 38.39
C LYS A 561 7.56 -14.41 38.83
N ASP A 562 7.87 -13.58 39.81
CA ASP A 562 6.90 -12.67 40.42
C ASP A 562 6.67 -11.38 39.60
N MET A 563 7.67 -10.95 38.81
CA MET A 563 7.61 -9.67 38.09
C MET A 563 7.36 -9.81 36.58
N PHE A 564 7.73 -10.94 35.96
CA PHE A 564 7.60 -11.15 34.50
C PHE A 564 6.65 -12.28 34.14
N ILE A 565 6.64 -13.39 34.90
CA ILE A 565 5.79 -14.56 34.60
C ILE A 565 4.39 -14.40 35.22
N HIS A 566 4.31 -14.04 36.49
CA HIS A 566 3.06 -13.87 37.23
C HIS A 566 2.98 -12.50 37.91
N PRO A 567 2.99 -11.39 37.14
CA PRO A 567 2.94 -10.05 37.71
C PRO A 567 1.61 -9.83 38.44
N VAL A 568 1.70 -9.55 39.73
CA VAL A 568 0.55 -9.09 40.54
C VAL A 568 0.00 -7.79 39.92
N SER A 569 -1.32 -7.54 39.99
CA SER A 569 -1.98 -6.40 39.34
C SER A 569 -1.31 -5.03 39.58
N LYS A 570 -0.68 -4.81 40.74
CA LYS A 570 0.08 -3.58 41.08
C LYS A 570 1.48 -3.48 40.42
N GLN A 571 1.98 -4.58 39.86
CA GLN A 571 3.30 -4.66 39.22
C GLN A 571 3.23 -4.78 37.69
N LYS A 572 2.02 -4.90 37.10
CA LYS A 572 1.81 -4.86 35.64
C LYS A 572 2.49 -3.65 34.97
N GLY A 573 2.96 -3.83 33.74
CA GLY A 573 3.74 -2.85 32.97
C GLY A 573 5.25 -2.95 33.23
N LYS A 574 6.05 -2.10 32.56
CA LYS A 574 7.53 -2.20 32.54
C LYS A 574 8.13 -2.31 33.94
N VAL A 575 9.11 -3.20 34.09
CA VAL A 575 9.85 -3.42 35.34
C VAL A 575 10.95 -2.36 35.48
N THR A 576 10.73 -1.39 36.37
CA THR A 576 11.65 -0.29 36.63
C THR A 576 12.57 -0.59 37.81
N LYS A 577 13.70 0.13 37.90
CA LYS A 577 14.62 0.12 39.04
C LYS A 577 13.89 0.32 40.37
N LYS A 578 12.88 1.20 40.38
CA LYS A 578 12.01 1.45 41.54
C LYS A 578 11.15 0.23 41.91
N LYS A 579 10.50 -0.42 40.93
CA LYS A 579 9.70 -1.62 41.19
C LYS A 579 10.57 -2.77 41.72
N ILE A 580 11.77 -2.93 41.17
CA ILE A 580 12.75 -3.93 41.65
C ILE A 580 13.13 -3.62 43.10
N TYR A 581 13.51 -2.37 43.40
CA TYR A 581 13.85 -1.94 44.76
C TYR A 581 12.72 -2.23 45.77
N GLU A 582 11.49 -1.81 45.45
CA GLU A 582 10.32 -2.02 46.31
C GLU A 582 10.02 -3.51 46.51
N TYR A 583 10.15 -4.32 45.45
CA TYR A 583 9.96 -5.76 45.52
C TYR A 583 10.99 -6.41 46.45
N LEU A 584 12.28 -6.12 46.25
CA LEU A 584 13.37 -6.64 47.09
C LEU A 584 13.20 -6.26 48.57
N LYS A 585 12.76 -5.02 48.83
CA LYS A 585 12.46 -4.53 50.18
C LYS A 585 11.27 -5.25 50.80
N SER A 586 10.23 -5.54 50.01
CA SER A 586 9.03 -6.25 50.47
C SER A 586 9.29 -7.70 50.87
N LYS A 587 10.25 -8.36 50.20
CA LYS A 587 10.68 -9.73 50.51
C LYS A 587 11.73 -9.81 51.63
N GLY A 588 12.23 -8.67 52.11
CA GLY A 588 13.25 -8.60 53.17
C GLY A 588 14.66 -8.98 52.70
N TRP A 589 14.94 -8.96 51.40
CA TRP A 589 16.24 -9.32 50.83
C TRP A 589 17.26 -8.19 50.88
N ILE A 590 16.81 -6.97 51.16
CA ILE A 590 17.65 -5.78 51.32
C ILE A 590 17.29 -5.05 52.61
N SER A 591 18.26 -4.35 53.20
CA SER A 591 18.05 -3.59 54.44
C SER A 591 17.07 -2.44 54.24
N LYS A 592 16.33 -2.08 55.30
CA LYS A 592 15.47 -0.89 55.28
C LYS A 592 16.26 0.41 55.06
N ALA A 593 17.56 0.40 55.34
CA ALA A 593 18.49 1.52 55.14
C ALA A 593 19.12 1.56 53.73
N THR A 594 18.96 0.53 52.90
CA THR A 594 19.50 0.48 51.54
C THR A 594 18.84 1.54 50.66
N ASN A 595 19.63 2.38 50.00
CA ASN A 595 19.16 3.42 49.08
C ASN A 595 18.91 2.82 47.68
N ILE A 596 17.91 3.31 46.94
CA ILE A 596 17.64 2.90 45.56
C ILE A 596 18.84 3.15 44.62
N ASP A 597 19.67 4.15 44.93
CA ASP A 597 20.89 4.46 44.19
C ASP A 597 21.96 3.36 44.27
N SER A 598 21.84 2.42 45.20
CA SER A 598 22.77 1.30 45.31
C SER A 598 22.46 0.14 44.37
N ILE A 599 21.32 0.20 43.65
CA ILE A 599 21.02 -0.70 42.55
C ILE A 599 21.81 -0.26 41.32
N ASN A 600 22.72 -1.11 40.86
CA ASN A 600 23.61 -0.87 39.72
C ASN A 600 23.46 -1.96 38.67
N GLY A 601 23.94 -1.70 37.45
CA GLY A 601 23.88 -2.65 36.33
C GLY A 601 22.60 -2.61 35.50
N ILE A 602 21.64 -1.76 35.87
CA ILE A 602 20.46 -1.40 35.09
C ILE A 602 20.29 0.12 35.18
N ASP A 603 19.98 0.78 34.06
CA ASP A 603 19.74 2.23 34.02
C ASP A 603 18.50 2.62 34.84
N ASP A 604 17.31 2.53 34.22
CA ASP A 604 16.04 2.94 34.81
C ASP A 604 14.96 1.85 34.70
N LYS A 605 14.99 1.06 33.62
CA LYS A 605 14.04 -0.03 33.39
C LYS A 605 14.67 -1.17 32.62
N ILE A 606 14.15 -2.37 32.87
CA ILE A 606 14.40 -3.55 32.03
C ILE A 606 13.62 -3.35 30.74
N LYS A 607 14.32 -3.48 29.60
CA LYS A 607 13.77 -3.30 28.25
C LYS A 607 13.18 -4.61 27.74
N SER A 608 13.82 -5.73 28.10
CA SER A 608 13.38 -7.07 27.75
C SER A 608 12.16 -7.53 28.55
N ASP A 609 11.37 -8.43 27.97
CA ASP A 609 10.12 -8.92 28.54
C ASP A 609 9.85 -10.36 28.07
N LEU A 610 9.02 -11.11 28.79
CA LEU A 610 8.65 -12.51 28.48
C LEU A 610 7.28 -12.61 27.78
N ARG A 611 6.96 -11.66 26.89
CA ARG A 611 5.63 -11.58 26.25
C ARG A 611 5.22 -12.86 25.51
N SER A 612 6.19 -13.54 24.89
CA SER A 612 5.97 -14.79 24.17
C SER A 612 5.55 -15.96 25.07
N ALA A 613 5.71 -15.85 26.39
CA ALA A 613 5.23 -16.83 27.36
C ALA A 613 3.74 -16.63 27.75
N PHE A 614 3.14 -15.45 27.48
CA PHE A 614 1.81 -15.09 28.02
C PHE A 614 0.78 -14.52 27.02
N GLY A 615 1.08 -14.39 25.71
CA GLY A 615 0.07 -13.93 24.75
C GLY A 615 0.38 -14.08 23.26
N SER A 616 -0.62 -14.58 22.52
CA SER A 616 -0.79 -14.56 21.05
C SER A 616 -0.02 -15.56 20.17
N ALA A 617 -0.10 -16.85 20.49
CA ALA A 617 -0.01 -17.88 19.44
C ALA A 617 -1.34 -17.94 18.66
N GLN A 618 -1.66 -16.92 17.85
CA GLN A 618 -2.56 -17.14 16.72
C GLN A 618 -1.71 -17.63 15.55
N PRO A 619 -1.91 -18.87 15.05
CA PRO A 619 -1.13 -19.38 13.95
C PRO A 619 -1.55 -18.65 12.67
N SER A 620 -0.71 -17.71 12.20
CA SER A 620 -0.70 -17.36 10.78
C SER A 620 -0.08 -18.52 10.01
N ALA A 621 -0.61 -18.81 8.82
CA ALA A 621 -0.32 -20.02 8.03
C ALA A 621 1.18 -20.25 7.67
N GLY A 622 2.09 -19.33 8.00
CA GLY A 622 3.54 -19.47 7.79
C GLY A 622 4.33 -20.08 8.96
N LEU A 623 3.75 -20.21 10.15
CA LEU A 623 4.47 -20.67 11.36
C LEU A 623 4.65 -22.19 11.47
N TRP A 624 3.89 -22.98 10.69
CA TRP A 624 4.02 -24.43 10.71
C TRP A 624 5.35 -24.93 10.13
N ALA A 625 6.02 -24.14 9.29
CA ALA A 625 7.34 -24.47 8.75
C ALA A 625 8.45 -24.36 9.81
N ILE A 626 8.32 -23.49 10.81
CA ILE A 626 9.33 -23.30 11.87
C ILE A 626 9.29 -24.44 12.91
N SER A 627 8.12 -25.06 13.10
CA SER A 627 7.94 -26.18 14.05
C SER A 627 8.83 -27.39 13.73
N ARG A 628 9.25 -27.58 12.47
CA ARG A 628 10.10 -28.71 12.06
C ARG A 628 11.61 -28.48 12.24
N CYS A 629 12.06 -27.25 12.48
CA CYS A 629 13.49 -26.98 12.77
C CYS A 629 13.82 -26.91 14.26
N SER A 630 12.83 -26.98 15.16
CA SER A 630 13.09 -27.15 16.60
C SER A 630 11.97 -27.91 17.28
N THR A 631 11.82 -29.21 16.99
CA THR A 631 11.10 -30.11 17.89
C THR A 631 11.95 -30.37 19.12
N ALA A 632 11.93 -29.42 20.04
CA ALA A 632 12.23 -29.66 21.43
C ALA A 632 11.00 -29.18 22.22
N SER A 633 10.07 -30.11 22.46
CA SER A 633 8.95 -29.89 23.37
C SER A 633 9.53 -29.73 24.77
N PHE A 634 9.76 -28.49 25.19
CA PHE A 634 10.17 -28.17 26.56
C PHE A 634 8.95 -27.59 27.30
N ARG A 635 8.51 -28.31 28.34
CA ARG A 635 7.39 -27.91 29.20
C ARG A 635 7.87 -26.84 30.19
N ALA A 636 7.03 -25.84 30.42
CA ALA A 636 7.26 -24.73 31.36
C ALA A 636 7.58 -25.15 32.81
N GLU A 637 7.42 -26.43 33.17
CA GLU A 637 7.79 -26.97 34.48
C GLU A 637 9.30 -27.23 34.64
N GLU A 638 10.07 -27.29 33.55
CA GLU A 638 11.54 -27.42 33.59
C GLU A 638 12.28 -26.07 33.67
N MET A 639 11.55 -24.94 33.79
CA MET A 639 12.09 -23.58 33.89
C MET A 639 12.66 -23.20 35.28
N ILE A 640 12.76 -24.12 36.24
CA ILE A 640 13.26 -23.82 37.61
C ILE A 640 14.66 -24.36 37.83
#